data_AF-A0A7V3DUY5-F1
#
_entry.id   AF-A0A7V3DUY5-F1
#
_cell.length_a   1.000
_cell.length_b   1.000
_cell.length_c   1.000
_cell.angle_alpha   90.00
_cell.angle_beta   90.00
_cell.angle_gamma   90.00
#
_symmetry.space_group_name_H-M   'P 1'
#
loop_
_entity.id
_entity.type
_entity.pdbx_description
1 polymer ?
#
loop_
_entity_poly.entity_id
_entity_poly.type
_entity_poly.pdbx_seq_one_letter_code
_entity_poly.pdbx_strand_id
1 'polypeptide(L)'
;MRQFGQIRRGLAIVVMVACAVLVAGCGKQRTQFSLNKAKDLQEKIRIYEGETYEPARFKSLTETINAADGAMQRADYAASVPRAKEAVQMARTLREDVRRKHSTTLRDRSRQDMAVVRANDGPTLNAQTYTEIDTKLQLLETKYTEEKHDEVIALANEIRNKTNEMLERMRQDAERGSRDVATLIDDMKRELVPQYASSYITDVEKLLEEIKTLVTPDRNYKLALARIKDAMEKAALGIKEARKARSVEKLKKVEYGLTEAKQLGAGSPYVPELERQCSERYAALTEKHFNEEYVVVLENVDMLQQSVDQLIIETKKAAAEDYIGRVDTQLIKLVDGKAQDYKEIADSVVEVKAMLKDARGKFDVASYDEAKAICVTALGKAENIKQRFDGLAQDHIRAAEAASEEARKVFSRAQEEGFFIPKPDGKVEDIDLPFERSKKTLYEQIQSSMNSVQRNIEVAQTRRGEELYHAAIVIADAAQKSSQENVREVMHVGAHNALVELADRTRHFDQDGAGEYATRDIRRVQAELNQIREIISQGQYREAIDKAADTRASLENTVVQLHDVTNKLLNAAKEQYEKAEQEGVVTAKPGKAMMADGLIKKASEGLGVSPPLPLESNKIVYKSTIEQIKEAAGLIDSMRTEKSAEDAQEAIVQAETAIGKAEAAGAEVFAAAMLSDARARHAQAQTLEKEASHVEAALMARQAERLALDALYTHVLEADEAIANARFYQGMKYSDAALAQAIINAKEARIALGEGRYEVSHDLAKRAAEQARAITAFSREKDFRLRAAELKTILTASIRSGAGFFQPTELREMIEELYSLDETFVPGKYDDYNEKLAKLQGRIEAAVNDTPAAMEKVVQGHLNYLEEMEKLGAGEIAAYQISTARWALNQAVMDYRAQRYAKSYEAMRKGVRLTQAVYEAMGAENFRQDSADLLEELNQTMYAFRGFLDLNPNQLKPLVSGYHPEGRIISVTGTRPNITYLYESGIQKELAREIQIDASEFSEQVETLYSRAMAIRAPESQKHLQRKLVEAFREARLAGKLFQKFEIIERFSQDARFEIIDGAYAHIAKSRAAQQYLRDRFLRPEERRVDVFQPMLDRNLPMR
;
A
#
# COMPACT_ATOMS: atom_id res chain seq x y z
N MET A 1 95.54 -75.68 51.25
CA MET A 1 96.31 -76.70 50.50
C MET A 1 96.56 -76.19 49.09
N ARG A 2 97.85 -76.02 48.74
CA ARG A 2 98.50 -76.02 47.40
C ARG A 2 98.03 -74.93 46.39
N GLN A 3 98.70 -73.77 46.28
CA GLN A 3 99.96 -73.46 45.52
C GLN A 3 99.95 -74.06 44.10
N PHE A 4 100.11 -73.34 42.99
CA PHE A 4 101.14 -72.39 42.50
C PHE A 4 100.50 -71.53 41.37
N GLY A 5 101.00 -70.40 40.86
CA GLY A 5 102.31 -69.75 40.86
C GLY A 5 102.37 -68.82 39.62
N GLN A 6 102.93 -67.62 39.79
CA GLN A 6 103.03 -66.51 38.84
C GLN A 6 103.86 -66.82 37.57
N ILE A 7 103.50 -66.25 36.41
CA ILE A 7 104.47 -65.78 35.39
C ILE A 7 104.01 -64.45 34.74
N ARG A 8 104.72 -63.37 35.12
CA ARG A 8 105.24 -62.20 34.34
C ARG A 8 104.32 -61.49 33.33
N ARG A 9 103.95 -60.22 33.56
CA ARG A 9 104.72 -59.00 33.18
C ARG A 9 105.40 -59.10 31.82
N GLY A 10 104.69 -58.67 30.77
CA GLY A 10 105.28 -58.51 29.43
C GLY A 10 104.27 -58.34 28.30
N LEU A 11 103.31 -57.40 28.38
CA LEU A 11 102.54 -56.97 27.20
C LEU A 11 101.88 -55.59 27.37
N ALA A 12 102.61 -54.63 27.95
CA ALA A 12 102.10 -53.30 28.28
C ALA A 12 102.06 -52.29 27.11
N ILE A 13 102.34 -52.68 25.85
CA ILE A 13 102.47 -51.70 24.74
C ILE A 13 101.70 -52.08 23.45
N VAL A 14 101.13 -53.28 23.32
CA VAL A 14 100.39 -53.69 22.09
C VAL A 14 98.85 -53.63 22.26
N VAL A 15 98.33 -53.59 23.49
CA VAL A 15 96.87 -53.54 23.73
C VAL A 15 96.28 -52.12 23.58
N MET A 16 97.11 -51.06 23.60
CA MET A 16 96.61 -49.68 23.43
C MET A 16 96.35 -49.26 21.97
N VAL A 17 96.84 -49.99 20.96
CA VAL A 17 96.62 -49.66 19.54
C VAL A 17 95.54 -50.54 18.89
N ALA A 18 95.31 -51.77 19.40
CA ALA A 18 94.22 -52.63 18.94
C ALA A 18 92.83 -52.26 19.52
N CYS A 19 92.78 -51.56 20.66
CA CYS A 19 91.52 -51.00 21.18
C CYS A 19 91.04 -49.76 20.42
N ALA A 20 91.86 -49.10 19.60
CA ALA A 20 91.42 -47.96 18.78
C ALA A 20 90.64 -48.40 17.50
N VAL A 21 90.94 -49.58 16.95
CA VAL A 21 90.31 -50.06 15.70
C VAL A 21 89.05 -50.92 15.95
N LEU A 22 88.91 -51.53 17.13
CA LEU A 22 87.66 -52.22 17.53
C LEU A 22 86.56 -51.26 18.07
N VAL A 23 86.91 -50.03 18.45
CA VAL A 23 85.93 -48.99 18.86
C VAL A 23 85.33 -48.25 17.65
N ALA A 24 86.06 -48.14 16.53
CA ALA A 24 85.59 -47.47 15.32
C ALA A 24 84.53 -48.28 14.52
N GLY A 25 84.65 -49.61 14.47
CA GLY A 25 83.70 -50.49 13.76
C GLY A 25 82.29 -50.52 14.38
N CYS A 26 82.20 -50.33 15.69
CA CYS A 26 80.93 -50.23 16.42
C CYS A 26 80.24 -48.87 16.27
N GLY A 27 80.98 -47.78 16.02
CA GLY A 27 80.42 -46.42 15.93
C GLY A 27 79.48 -46.26 14.73
N LYS A 28 79.96 -46.60 13.53
CA LYS A 28 79.18 -46.50 12.27
C LYS A 28 77.89 -47.31 12.32
N GLN A 29 77.95 -48.58 12.72
CA GLN A 29 76.79 -49.45 12.81
C GLN A 29 75.76 -48.95 13.84
N ARG A 30 76.22 -48.44 15.00
CA ARG A 30 75.34 -47.87 16.03
C ARG A 30 74.67 -46.59 15.58
N THR A 31 75.40 -45.67 14.95
CA THR A 31 74.83 -44.44 14.39
C THR A 31 73.80 -44.76 13.29
N GLN A 32 74.12 -45.66 12.37
CA GLN A 32 73.25 -46.02 11.25
C GLN A 32 71.94 -46.66 11.72
N PHE A 33 71.99 -47.55 12.72
CA PHE A 33 70.80 -48.13 13.32
C PHE A 33 69.91 -47.06 13.98
N SER A 34 70.51 -46.14 14.75
CA SER A 34 69.77 -45.03 15.37
C SER A 34 69.19 -44.05 14.34
N LEU A 35 69.93 -43.72 13.27
CA LEU A 35 69.44 -42.87 12.19
C LEU A 35 68.28 -43.50 11.43
N ASN A 36 68.36 -44.79 11.08
CA ASN A 36 67.26 -45.51 10.44
C ASN A 36 66.01 -45.48 11.31
N LYS A 37 66.18 -45.67 12.63
CA LYS A 37 65.09 -45.59 13.60
C LYS A 37 64.51 -44.18 13.73
N ALA A 38 65.35 -43.14 13.74
CA ALA A 38 64.90 -41.76 13.80
C ALA A 38 64.14 -41.36 12.53
N LYS A 39 64.61 -41.77 11.35
CA LYS A 39 63.94 -41.56 10.06
C LYS A 39 62.60 -42.32 9.97
N ASP A 40 62.53 -43.57 10.44
CA ASP A 40 61.25 -44.31 10.55
C ASP A 40 60.24 -43.61 11.46
N LEU A 41 60.69 -43.11 12.62
CA LEU A 41 59.84 -42.34 13.52
C LEU A 41 59.44 -40.99 12.92
N GLN A 42 60.32 -40.32 12.20
CA GLN A 42 60.03 -39.08 11.49
C GLN A 42 58.93 -39.27 10.44
N GLU A 43 58.95 -40.38 9.70
CA GLU A 43 57.90 -40.69 8.73
C GLU A 43 56.56 -40.97 9.41
N LYS A 44 56.56 -41.68 10.55
CA LYS A 44 55.34 -41.86 11.37
C LYS A 44 54.80 -40.53 11.90
N ILE A 45 55.68 -39.60 12.27
CA ILE A 45 55.29 -38.24 12.68
C ILE A 45 54.62 -37.49 11.51
N ARG A 46 55.10 -37.65 10.27
CA ARG A 46 54.43 -37.09 9.09
C ARG A 46 53.06 -37.66 8.83
N ILE A 47 52.89 -38.97 8.99
CA ILE A 47 51.58 -39.63 8.85
C ILE A 47 50.56 -39.03 9.84
N TYR A 48 50.99 -38.64 11.04
CA TYR A 48 50.15 -37.94 12.02
C TYR A 48 50.16 -36.41 11.87
N GLU A 49 50.57 -35.89 10.70
CA GLU A 49 50.62 -34.45 10.40
C GLU A 49 51.49 -33.62 11.37
N GLY A 50 52.64 -34.15 11.79
CA GLY A 50 53.53 -33.45 12.73
C GLY A 50 54.10 -32.14 12.23
N GLU A 51 54.15 -31.94 10.91
CA GLU A 51 54.48 -30.66 10.28
C GLU A 51 53.41 -29.59 10.57
N THR A 52 52.16 -29.99 10.83
CA THR A 52 51.04 -29.10 11.17
C THR A 52 50.97 -28.82 12.67
N TYR A 53 51.02 -29.87 13.51
CA TYR A 53 50.79 -29.72 14.96
C TYR A 53 52.02 -29.29 15.76
N GLU A 54 53.23 -29.56 15.26
CA GLU A 54 54.51 -29.29 15.93
C GLU A 54 55.64 -28.88 14.94
N PRO A 55 55.44 -27.83 14.11
CA PRO A 55 56.35 -27.48 13.01
C PRO A 55 57.79 -27.21 13.47
N ALA A 56 57.97 -26.51 14.59
CA ALA A 56 59.30 -26.14 15.09
C ALA A 56 60.08 -27.37 15.58
N ARG A 57 59.43 -28.28 16.32
CA ARG A 57 60.06 -29.50 16.82
C ARG A 57 60.31 -30.51 15.69
N PHE A 58 59.43 -30.57 14.70
CA PHE A 58 59.64 -31.37 13.50
C PHE A 58 60.84 -30.89 12.67
N LYS A 59 60.97 -29.57 12.52
CA LYS A 59 62.15 -28.96 11.89
C LYS A 59 63.44 -29.26 12.67
N SER A 60 63.43 -29.07 13.99
CA SER A 60 64.56 -29.39 14.87
C SER A 60 64.96 -30.87 14.80
N LEU A 61 63.99 -31.79 14.73
CA LEU A 61 64.25 -33.21 14.53
C LEU A 61 64.94 -33.46 13.19
N THR A 62 64.45 -32.83 12.11
CA THR A 62 65.01 -32.95 10.76
C THR A 62 66.45 -32.45 10.71
N GLU A 63 66.73 -31.29 11.32
CA GLU A 63 68.07 -30.72 11.43
C GLU A 63 69.01 -31.62 12.23
N THR A 64 68.53 -32.22 13.33
CA THR A 64 69.32 -33.14 14.16
C THR A 64 69.64 -34.45 13.44
N ILE A 65 68.67 -35.01 12.69
CA ILE A 65 68.88 -36.18 11.82
C ILE A 65 69.95 -35.85 10.76
N ASN A 66 69.83 -34.72 10.08
CA ASN A 66 70.78 -34.30 9.05
C ASN A 66 72.19 -34.04 9.62
N ALA A 67 72.29 -33.43 10.80
CA ALA A 67 73.56 -33.19 11.49
C ALA A 67 74.24 -34.49 11.95
N ALA A 68 73.47 -35.49 12.39
CA ALA A 68 73.97 -36.81 12.74
C ALA A 68 74.41 -37.62 11.51
N ASP A 69 73.65 -37.57 10.41
CA ASP A 69 73.99 -38.21 9.13
C ASP A 69 75.26 -37.59 8.52
N GLY A 70 75.37 -36.25 8.52
CA GLY A 70 76.57 -35.54 8.05
C GLY A 70 77.82 -35.82 8.89
N ALA A 71 77.71 -35.97 10.21
CA ALA A 71 78.83 -36.37 11.07
C ALA A 71 79.26 -37.83 10.81
N MET A 72 78.30 -38.73 10.57
CA MET A 72 78.56 -40.13 10.22
C MET A 72 79.30 -40.28 8.89
N GLN A 73 78.92 -39.49 7.88
CA GLN A 73 79.56 -39.47 6.56
C GLN A 73 81.01 -38.95 6.61
N ARG A 74 81.30 -38.02 7.52
CA ARG A 74 82.67 -37.53 7.80
C ARG A 74 83.49 -38.46 8.71
N ALA A 75 82.97 -39.64 9.06
CA ALA A 75 83.57 -40.58 10.02
C ALA A 75 83.81 -40.03 11.44
N ASP A 76 83.15 -38.92 11.80
CA ASP A 76 83.17 -38.35 13.16
C ASP A 76 82.14 -39.04 14.05
N TYR A 77 82.48 -40.27 14.45
CA TYR A 77 81.58 -41.12 15.25
C TYR A 77 81.42 -40.66 16.70
N ALA A 78 82.36 -39.86 17.21
CA ALA A 78 82.27 -39.25 18.53
C ALA A 78 81.11 -38.24 18.59
N ALA A 79 80.88 -37.48 17.51
CA ALA A 79 79.74 -36.58 17.39
C ALA A 79 78.47 -37.27 16.83
N SER A 80 78.60 -38.24 15.91
CA SER A 80 77.44 -38.82 15.21
C SER A 80 76.59 -39.75 16.09
N VAL A 81 77.21 -40.57 16.95
CA VAL A 81 76.50 -41.50 17.85
C VAL A 81 75.58 -40.78 18.85
N PRO A 82 76.04 -39.77 19.63
CA PRO A 82 75.17 -39.07 20.56
C PRO A 82 74.05 -38.30 19.86
N ARG A 83 74.33 -37.61 18.74
CA ARG A 83 73.31 -36.89 17.97
C ARG A 83 72.26 -37.82 17.34
N ALA A 84 72.65 -39.00 16.86
CA ALA A 84 71.68 -39.98 16.36
C ALA A 84 70.79 -40.54 17.49
N LYS A 85 71.33 -40.73 18.69
CA LYS A 85 70.52 -41.11 19.87
C LYS A 85 69.58 -39.98 20.30
N GLU A 86 70.07 -38.75 20.27
CA GLU A 86 69.31 -37.54 20.54
C GLU A 86 68.15 -37.40 19.53
N ALA A 87 68.40 -37.58 18.23
CA ALA A 87 67.38 -37.60 17.19
C ALA A 87 66.31 -38.69 17.44
N VAL A 88 66.70 -39.90 17.87
CA VAL A 88 65.72 -40.96 18.24
C VAL A 88 64.88 -40.53 19.44
N GLN A 89 65.47 -39.87 20.43
CA GLN A 89 64.74 -39.42 21.63
C GLN A 89 63.80 -38.25 21.32
N MET A 90 64.25 -37.28 20.52
CA MET A 90 63.40 -36.21 19.99
C MET A 90 62.26 -36.79 19.15
N ALA A 91 62.54 -37.73 18.25
CA ALA A 91 61.51 -38.37 17.42
C ALA A 91 60.49 -39.15 18.25
N ARG A 92 60.93 -39.86 19.30
CA ARG A 92 60.01 -40.59 20.19
C ARG A 92 59.06 -39.67 20.92
N THR A 93 59.58 -38.63 21.56
CA THR A 93 58.75 -37.67 22.30
C THR A 93 57.82 -36.90 21.38
N LEU A 94 58.34 -36.41 20.25
CA LEU A 94 57.55 -35.69 19.25
C LEU A 94 56.44 -36.57 18.64
N ARG A 95 56.74 -37.83 18.33
CA ARG A 95 55.73 -38.77 17.80
C ARG A 95 54.57 -38.96 18.75
N GLU A 96 54.84 -39.14 20.04
CA GLU A 96 53.78 -39.32 21.03
C GLU A 96 52.92 -38.06 21.16
N ASP A 97 53.54 -36.88 21.22
CA ASP A 97 52.83 -35.59 21.33
C ASP A 97 51.96 -35.32 20.09
N VAL A 98 52.52 -35.48 18.89
CA VAL A 98 51.79 -35.29 17.62
C VAL A 98 50.68 -36.31 17.47
N ARG A 99 50.94 -37.59 17.77
CA ARG A 99 49.94 -38.66 17.71
C ARG A 99 48.75 -38.35 18.62
N ARG A 100 49.02 -37.87 19.84
CA ARG A 100 47.98 -37.45 20.78
C ARG A 100 47.18 -36.26 20.23
N LYS A 101 47.84 -35.20 19.74
CA LYS A 101 47.17 -34.04 19.15
C LYS A 101 46.31 -34.40 17.93
N HIS A 102 46.87 -35.13 16.97
CA HIS A 102 46.17 -35.56 15.77
C HIS A 102 44.96 -36.44 16.09
N SER A 103 45.10 -37.42 16.98
CA SER A 103 43.96 -38.24 17.42
C SER A 103 42.88 -37.44 18.16
N THR A 104 43.26 -36.40 18.92
CA THR A 104 42.32 -35.49 19.59
C THR A 104 41.52 -34.69 18.56
N THR A 105 42.21 -34.09 17.58
CA THR A 105 41.56 -33.35 16.49
C THR A 105 40.64 -34.24 15.67
N LEU A 106 41.05 -35.47 15.36
CA LEU A 106 40.20 -36.41 14.62
C LEU A 106 38.99 -36.87 15.45
N ARG A 107 39.13 -37.07 16.76
CA ARG A 107 38.00 -37.34 17.65
C ARG A 107 36.99 -36.20 17.61
N ASP A 108 37.44 -34.96 17.79
CA ASP A 108 36.55 -33.79 17.78
C ASP A 108 35.85 -33.65 16.42
N ARG A 109 36.57 -33.95 15.33
CA ARG A 109 35.99 -34.00 13.99
C ARG A 109 34.98 -35.13 13.81
N SER A 110 35.20 -36.32 14.36
CA SER A 110 34.22 -37.42 14.32
C SER A 110 32.95 -37.09 15.10
N ARG A 111 33.05 -36.32 16.20
CA ARG A 111 31.87 -35.78 16.89
C ARG A 111 31.10 -34.80 16.02
N GLN A 112 31.81 -33.91 15.32
CA GLN A 112 31.20 -32.99 14.35
C GLN A 112 30.56 -33.76 13.18
N ASP A 113 31.22 -34.77 12.63
CA ASP A 113 30.66 -35.62 11.56
C ASP A 113 29.37 -36.33 12.03
N MET A 114 29.32 -36.80 13.28
CA MET A 114 28.08 -37.36 13.85
C MET A 114 26.99 -36.30 14.03
N ALA A 115 27.35 -35.07 14.44
CA ALA A 115 26.41 -33.96 14.51
C ALA A 115 25.83 -33.62 13.13
N VAL A 116 26.67 -33.63 12.08
CA VAL A 116 26.25 -33.46 10.67
C VAL A 116 25.30 -34.58 10.25
N VAL A 117 25.59 -35.84 10.58
CA VAL A 117 24.68 -36.97 10.29
C VAL A 117 23.33 -36.77 10.99
N ARG A 118 23.32 -36.34 12.26
CA ARG A 118 22.07 -36.07 13.00
C ARG A 118 21.28 -34.90 12.42
N ALA A 119 21.94 -33.81 12.04
CA ALA A 119 21.30 -32.64 11.45
C ALA A 119 20.59 -32.95 10.12
N ASN A 120 21.07 -33.96 9.39
CA ASN A 120 20.50 -34.43 8.14
C ASN A 120 19.49 -35.59 8.31
N ASP A 121 18.95 -35.80 9.52
CA ASP A 121 18.07 -36.94 9.84
C ASP A 121 18.69 -38.31 9.50
N GLY A 122 19.97 -38.51 9.85
CA GLY A 122 20.65 -39.79 9.62
C GLY A 122 19.85 -41.06 9.96
N PRO A 123 19.14 -41.14 11.10
CA PRO A 123 18.35 -42.32 11.44
C PRO A 123 17.29 -42.70 10.40
N THR A 124 16.70 -41.74 9.69
CA THR A 124 15.67 -42.00 8.68
C THR A 124 16.26 -42.29 7.30
N LEU A 125 17.43 -41.71 6.97
CA LEU A 125 18.12 -41.94 5.70
C LEU A 125 18.64 -43.37 5.58
N ASN A 126 19.36 -43.84 6.60
CA ASN A 126 19.91 -45.20 6.65
C ASN A 126 20.18 -45.58 8.12
N ALA A 127 19.19 -46.17 8.77
CA ALA A 127 19.24 -46.54 10.19
C ALA A 127 20.42 -47.48 10.52
N GLN A 128 20.77 -48.40 9.62
CA GLN A 128 21.89 -49.32 9.81
C GLN A 128 23.22 -48.56 9.84
N THR A 129 23.50 -47.75 8.81
CA THR A 129 24.76 -46.98 8.72
C THR A 129 24.85 -45.96 9.84
N TYR A 130 23.73 -45.32 10.23
CA TYR A 130 23.66 -44.43 11.38
C TYR A 130 24.10 -45.14 12.68
N THR A 131 23.54 -46.32 12.95
CA THR A 131 23.86 -47.10 14.14
C THR A 131 25.32 -47.56 14.13
N GLU A 132 25.85 -47.94 12.97
CA GLU A 132 27.26 -48.28 12.80
C GLU A 132 28.18 -47.09 13.09
N ILE A 133 27.84 -45.88 12.63
CA ILE A 133 28.61 -44.66 12.92
C ILE A 133 28.55 -44.33 14.41
N ASP A 134 27.37 -44.35 15.04
CA ASP A 134 27.20 -44.03 16.48
C ASP A 134 27.96 -45.04 17.35
N THR A 135 27.87 -46.34 17.03
CA THR A 135 28.62 -47.40 17.74
C THR A 135 30.13 -47.21 17.58
N LYS A 136 30.60 -46.88 16.37
CA LYS A 136 32.03 -46.59 16.14
C LYS A 136 32.49 -45.34 16.87
N LEU A 137 31.64 -44.32 17.01
CA LEU A 137 31.96 -43.13 17.80
C LEU A 137 32.08 -43.45 19.29
N GLN A 138 31.16 -44.25 19.85
CA GLN A 138 31.23 -44.71 21.24
C GLN A 138 32.51 -45.54 21.49
N LEU A 139 32.85 -46.43 20.55
CA LEU A 139 34.09 -47.19 20.60
C LEU A 139 35.31 -46.26 20.53
N LEU A 140 35.30 -45.27 19.63
CA LEU A 140 36.35 -44.27 19.50
C LEU A 140 36.57 -43.51 20.81
N GLU A 141 35.51 -43.04 21.47
CA GLU A 141 35.59 -42.36 22.78
C GLU A 141 36.20 -43.26 23.86
N THR A 142 35.86 -44.55 23.83
CA THR A 142 36.42 -45.55 24.74
C THR A 142 37.93 -45.72 24.48
N LYS A 143 38.34 -45.91 23.23
CA LYS A 143 39.75 -46.04 22.82
C LYS A 143 40.57 -44.79 23.12
N TYR A 144 39.97 -43.62 23.00
CA TYR A 144 40.61 -42.36 23.36
C TYR A 144 40.88 -42.26 24.87
N THR A 145 39.92 -42.70 25.70
CA THR A 145 40.07 -42.74 27.16
C THR A 145 41.11 -43.79 27.61
N GLU A 146 41.24 -44.88 26.84
CA GLU A 146 42.29 -45.90 27.02
C GLU A 146 43.68 -45.48 26.47
N GLU A 147 43.84 -44.24 25.98
CA GLU A 147 45.08 -43.72 25.35
C GLU A 147 45.54 -44.53 24.10
N LYS A 148 44.62 -45.27 23.44
CA LYS A 148 44.88 -46.05 22.23
C LYS A 148 44.75 -45.19 20.96
N HIS A 149 45.63 -44.21 20.82
CA HIS A 149 45.54 -43.17 19.77
C HIS A 149 45.55 -43.69 18.32
N ASP A 150 46.26 -44.78 18.02
CA ASP A 150 46.28 -45.36 16.67
C ASP A 150 44.92 -45.97 16.27
N GLU A 151 44.22 -46.59 17.23
CA GLU A 151 42.87 -47.12 17.03
C GLU A 151 41.84 -45.98 16.88
N VAL A 152 42.02 -44.88 17.62
CA VAL A 152 41.20 -43.65 17.47
C VAL A 152 41.32 -43.09 16.05
N ILE A 153 42.54 -42.98 15.52
CA ILE A 153 42.77 -42.46 14.16
C ILE A 153 42.09 -43.36 13.11
N ALA A 154 42.21 -44.69 13.24
CA ALA A 154 41.57 -45.63 12.33
C ALA A 154 40.03 -45.53 12.36
N LEU A 155 39.43 -45.54 13.56
CA LEU A 155 37.98 -45.41 13.74
C LEU A 155 37.46 -44.06 13.24
N ALA A 156 38.21 -42.97 13.46
CA ALA A 156 37.81 -41.64 12.99
C ALA A 156 37.70 -41.58 11.46
N ASN A 157 38.66 -42.20 10.76
CA ASN A 157 38.64 -42.27 9.30
C ASN A 157 37.48 -43.13 8.78
N GLU A 158 37.17 -44.25 9.46
CA GLU A 158 36.01 -45.08 9.11
C GLU A 158 34.68 -44.35 9.32
N ILE A 159 34.54 -43.63 10.44
CA ILE A 159 33.37 -42.77 10.72
C ILE A 159 33.20 -41.76 9.60
N ARG A 160 34.26 -41.03 9.24
CA ARG A 160 34.21 -40.01 8.20
C ARG A 160 33.82 -40.57 6.83
N ASN A 161 34.38 -41.73 6.45
CA ASN A 161 34.05 -42.39 5.18
C ASN A 161 32.57 -42.80 5.13
N LYS A 162 32.06 -43.42 6.20
CA LYS A 162 30.64 -43.81 6.30
C LYS A 162 29.71 -42.59 6.34
N THR A 163 30.08 -41.53 7.03
CA THR A 163 29.33 -40.25 7.03
C THR A 163 29.22 -39.69 5.61
N ASN A 164 30.32 -39.67 4.85
CA ASN A 164 30.32 -39.18 3.48
C ASN A 164 29.46 -40.06 2.57
N GLU A 165 29.62 -41.38 2.63
CA GLU A 165 28.83 -42.34 1.84
C GLU A 165 27.33 -42.17 2.10
N MET A 166 26.95 -42.05 3.37
CA MET A 166 25.56 -41.90 3.79
C MET A 166 24.90 -40.62 3.28
N LEU A 167 25.64 -39.51 3.23
CA LEU A 167 25.12 -38.19 2.87
C LEU A 167 25.35 -37.82 1.40
N GLU A 168 26.05 -38.65 0.63
CA GLU A 168 26.51 -38.32 -0.73
C GLU A 168 25.37 -37.94 -1.68
N ARG A 169 24.26 -38.69 -1.65
CA ARG A 169 23.09 -38.38 -2.49
C ARG A 169 22.50 -37.01 -2.16
N MET A 170 22.34 -36.69 -0.89
CA MET A 170 21.79 -35.40 -0.47
C MET A 170 22.73 -34.25 -0.82
N ARG A 171 24.04 -34.47 -0.71
CA ARG A 171 25.05 -33.50 -1.18
C ARG A 171 24.87 -33.22 -2.67
N GLN A 172 24.78 -34.25 -3.50
CA GLN A 172 24.58 -34.10 -4.94
C GLN A 172 23.27 -33.39 -5.29
N ASP A 173 22.17 -33.75 -4.62
CA ASP A 173 20.87 -33.12 -4.83
C ASP A 173 20.90 -31.63 -4.42
N ALA A 174 21.54 -31.29 -3.31
CA ALA A 174 21.68 -29.91 -2.86
C ALA A 174 22.63 -29.08 -3.75
N GLU A 175 23.73 -29.66 -4.23
CA GLU A 175 24.64 -29.01 -5.18
C GLU A 175 24.01 -28.79 -6.56
N ARG A 176 23.15 -29.72 -7.01
CA ARG A 176 22.35 -29.52 -8.22
C ARG A 176 21.30 -28.42 -7.99
N GLY A 177 20.51 -28.53 -6.92
CA GLY A 177 19.46 -27.54 -6.65
C GLY A 177 20.00 -26.13 -6.40
N SER A 178 21.20 -25.98 -5.83
CA SER A 178 21.87 -24.68 -5.72
C SER A 178 22.21 -24.07 -7.09
N ARG A 179 22.64 -24.89 -8.06
CA ARG A 179 22.87 -24.45 -9.45
C ARG A 179 21.57 -24.12 -10.17
N ASP A 180 20.51 -24.89 -9.92
CA ASP A 180 19.19 -24.66 -10.50
C ASP A 180 18.62 -23.32 -10.01
N VAL A 181 18.73 -23.01 -8.71
CA VAL A 181 18.35 -21.70 -8.15
C VAL A 181 19.18 -20.57 -8.76
N ALA A 182 20.49 -20.75 -8.93
CA ALA A 182 21.34 -19.75 -9.58
C ALA A 182 20.89 -19.48 -11.03
N THR A 183 20.51 -20.52 -11.77
CA THR A 183 19.98 -20.41 -13.13
C THR A 183 18.63 -19.69 -13.13
N LEU A 184 17.76 -19.99 -12.15
CA LEU A 184 16.48 -19.33 -11.99
C LEU A 184 16.62 -17.83 -11.71
N ILE A 185 17.66 -17.41 -10.98
CA ILE A 185 17.94 -15.98 -10.78
C ILE A 185 18.23 -15.29 -12.12
N ASP A 186 18.94 -15.95 -13.04
CA ASP A 186 19.18 -15.41 -14.38
C ASP A 186 17.88 -15.35 -15.20
N ASP A 187 17.00 -16.34 -15.09
CA ASP A 187 15.66 -16.29 -15.69
C ASP A 187 14.81 -15.15 -15.09
N MET A 188 14.85 -14.95 -13.77
CA MET A 188 14.21 -13.81 -13.09
C MET A 188 14.72 -12.47 -13.63
N LYS A 189 16.03 -12.33 -13.85
CA LYS A 189 16.62 -11.14 -14.48
C LYS A 189 16.12 -10.95 -15.90
N ARG A 190 16.05 -12.03 -16.68
CA ARG A 190 15.56 -12.01 -18.07
C ARG A 190 14.09 -11.63 -18.17
N GLU A 191 13.28 -12.03 -17.20
CA GLU A 191 11.87 -11.66 -17.05
C GLU A 191 11.65 -10.27 -16.44
N LEU A 192 12.74 -9.54 -16.13
CA LEU A 192 12.76 -8.21 -15.54
C LEU A 192 12.20 -8.15 -14.11
N VAL A 193 12.27 -9.25 -13.36
CA VAL A 193 11.92 -9.27 -11.91
C VAL A 193 12.65 -8.19 -11.10
N PRO A 194 13.94 -7.85 -11.34
CA PRO A 194 14.59 -6.76 -10.61
C PRO A 194 13.89 -5.41 -10.71
N GLN A 195 13.17 -5.14 -11.81
CA GLN A 195 12.48 -3.87 -12.05
C GLN A 195 11.06 -3.89 -11.50
N TYR A 196 10.36 -5.01 -11.64
CA TYR A 196 8.91 -5.09 -11.40
C TYR A 196 8.52 -5.84 -10.12
N ALA A 197 9.43 -6.64 -9.54
CA ALA A 197 9.20 -7.47 -8.35
C ALA A 197 10.51 -7.70 -7.58
N SER A 198 11.24 -6.61 -7.28
CA SER A 198 12.61 -6.61 -6.75
C SER A 198 12.79 -7.32 -5.41
N SER A 199 11.77 -7.35 -4.56
CA SER A 199 11.80 -8.07 -3.28
C SER A 199 12.01 -9.57 -3.48
N TYR A 200 11.40 -10.16 -4.52
CA TYR A 200 11.51 -11.59 -4.78
C TYR A 200 12.91 -12.00 -5.22
N ILE A 201 13.56 -11.23 -6.11
CA ILE A 201 14.93 -11.58 -6.52
C ILE A 201 15.91 -11.42 -5.35
N THR A 202 15.73 -10.38 -4.54
CA THR A 202 16.55 -10.17 -3.33
C THR A 202 16.42 -11.34 -2.35
N ASP A 203 15.19 -11.80 -2.12
CA ASP A 203 14.91 -12.95 -1.26
C ASP A 203 15.52 -14.24 -1.81
N VAL A 204 15.44 -14.47 -3.12
CA VAL A 204 16.00 -15.67 -3.77
C VAL A 204 17.53 -15.63 -3.77
N GLU A 205 18.15 -14.47 -3.99
CA GLU A 205 19.61 -14.28 -3.86
C GLU A 205 20.08 -14.54 -2.43
N LYS A 206 19.34 -14.04 -1.42
CA LYS A 206 19.62 -14.33 -0.01
C LYS A 206 19.51 -15.83 0.29
N LEU A 207 18.44 -16.47 -0.18
CA LEU A 207 18.26 -17.91 -0.03
C LEU A 207 19.39 -18.69 -0.71
N LEU A 208 19.89 -18.25 -1.88
CA LEU A 208 21.02 -18.89 -2.55
C LEU A 208 22.31 -18.83 -1.70
N GLU A 209 22.59 -17.69 -1.06
CA GLU A 209 23.75 -17.58 -0.14
C GLU A 209 23.58 -18.45 1.12
N GLU A 210 22.36 -18.52 1.67
CA GLU A 210 22.04 -19.46 2.75
C GLU A 210 22.22 -20.91 2.30
N ILE A 211 21.75 -21.28 1.11
CA ILE A 211 21.93 -22.62 0.53
C ILE A 211 23.41 -22.96 0.37
N LYS A 212 24.24 -22.06 -0.18
CA LYS A 212 25.68 -22.28 -0.34
C LYS A 212 26.37 -22.55 1.01
N THR A 213 25.98 -21.80 2.04
CA THR A 213 26.46 -21.98 3.42
C THR A 213 26.02 -23.32 3.99
N LEU A 214 24.76 -23.72 3.77
CA LEU A 214 24.25 -24.99 4.25
C LEU A 214 24.88 -26.19 3.53
N VAL A 215 25.22 -26.07 2.26
CA VAL A 215 25.84 -27.14 1.46
C VAL A 215 27.31 -27.34 1.82
N THR A 216 28.10 -26.26 1.90
CA THR A 216 29.57 -26.39 1.95
C THR A 216 30.14 -26.33 3.38
N PRO A 217 30.07 -25.20 4.12
CA PRO A 217 30.60 -25.13 5.48
C PRO A 217 29.78 -25.92 6.51
N ASP A 218 28.44 -25.85 6.48
CA ASP A 218 27.62 -26.46 7.54
C ASP A 218 27.28 -27.94 7.27
N ARG A 219 27.32 -28.35 5.99
CA ARG A 219 26.96 -29.69 5.51
C ARG A 219 25.54 -30.13 5.96
N ASN A 220 24.61 -29.18 6.09
CA ASN A 220 23.21 -29.42 6.42
C ASN A 220 22.35 -29.45 5.13
N TYR A 221 22.51 -30.52 4.38
CA TYR A 221 21.84 -30.74 3.09
C TYR A 221 20.31 -30.82 3.21
N LYS A 222 19.77 -31.34 4.31
CA LYS A 222 18.32 -31.39 4.54
C LYS A 222 17.72 -29.99 4.54
N LEU A 223 18.31 -29.08 5.34
CA LEU A 223 17.85 -27.70 5.38
C LEU A 223 18.14 -26.97 4.06
N ALA A 224 19.28 -27.26 3.41
CA ALA A 224 19.59 -26.72 2.08
C ALA A 224 18.51 -27.09 1.04
N LEU A 225 18.07 -28.35 0.99
CA LEU A 225 17.02 -28.80 0.07
C LEU A 225 15.67 -28.13 0.34
N ALA A 226 15.33 -27.89 1.61
CA ALA A 226 14.15 -27.11 1.97
C ALA A 226 14.26 -25.66 1.46
N ARG A 227 15.41 -25.00 1.66
CA ARG A 227 15.67 -23.64 1.16
C ARG A 227 15.69 -23.55 -0.36
N ILE A 228 16.18 -24.58 -1.05
CA ILE A 228 16.10 -24.68 -2.52
C ILE A 228 14.64 -24.65 -2.97
N LYS A 229 13.78 -25.43 -2.33
CA LYS A 229 12.35 -25.44 -2.65
C LYS A 229 11.70 -24.08 -2.41
N ASP A 230 11.96 -23.44 -1.26
CA ASP A 230 11.49 -22.09 -0.94
C ASP A 230 11.94 -21.08 -2.02
N ALA A 231 13.20 -21.17 -2.46
CA ALA A 231 13.78 -20.30 -3.48
C ALA A 231 13.11 -20.49 -4.84
N MET A 232 12.86 -21.73 -5.26
CA MET A 232 12.18 -22.03 -6.53
C MET A 232 10.73 -21.52 -6.53
N GLU A 233 9.99 -21.71 -5.44
CA GLU A 233 8.62 -21.21 -5.30
C GLU A 233 8.57 -19.67 -5.32
N LYS A 234 9.44 -19.00 -4.55
CA LYS A 234 9.54 -17.53 -4.55
C LYS A 234 9.93 -16.98 -5.92
N ALA A 235 10.85 -17.64 -6.61
CA ALA A 235 11.29 -17.20 -7.92
C ALA A 235 10.17 -17.33 -8.98
N ALA A 236 9.39 -18.42 -8.96
CA ALA A 236 8.22 -18.57 -9.83
C ALA A 236 7.16 -17.48 -9.57
N LEU A 237 6.89 -17.16 -8.30
CA LEU A 237 6.00 -16.05 -7.92
C LEU A 237 6.54 -14.70 -8.39
N GLY A 238 7.84 -14.45 -8.20
CA GLY A 238 8.50 -13.23 -8.66
C GLY A 238 8.38 -13.03 -10.17
N ILE A 239 8.60 -14.09 -10.97
CA ILE A 239 8.41 -14.06 -12.42
C ILE A 239 6.94 -13.77 -12.78
N LYS A 240 5.99 -14.42 -12.12
CA LYS A 240 4.55 -14.18 -12.36
C LYS A 240 4.16 -12.72 -12.08
N GLU A 241 4.55 -12.17 -10.93
CA GLU A 241 4.24 -10.78 -10.56
C GLU A 241 4.94 -9.76 -11.46
N ALA A 242 6.19 -10.03 -11.88
CA ALA A 242 6.88 -9.17 -12.84
C ALA A 242 6.16 -9.14 -14.19
N ARG A 243 5.71 -10.30 -14.70
CA ARG A 243 4.93 -10.38 -15.94
C ARG A 243 3.58 -9.67 -15.82
N LYS A 244 2.89 -9.84 -14.70
CA LYS A 244 1.64 -9.13 -14.39
C LYS A 244 1.84 -7.62 -14.45
N ALA A 245 2.81 -7.08 -13.71
CA ALA A 245 3.10 -5.65 -13.68
C ALA A 245 3.46 -5.09 -15.07
N ARG A 246 4.31 -5.80 -15.83
CA ARG A 246 4.65 -5.44 -17.21
C ARG A 246 3.44 -5.44 -18.14
N SER A 247 2.56 -6.44 -18.01
CA SER A 247 1.36 -6.53 -18.85
C SER A 247 0.40 -5.37 -18.57
N VAL A 248 0.25 -4.95 -17.30
CA VAL A 248 -0.51 -3.74 -16.94
C VAL A 248 0.12 -2.49 -17.56
N GLU A 249 1.45 -2.32 -17.43
CA GLU A 249 2.13 -1.14 -17.99
C GLU A 249 1.93 -1.04 -19.51
N LYS A 250 2.09 -2.16 -20.24
CA LYS A 250 1.91 -2.17 -21.69
C LYS A 250 0.45 -1.97 -22.10
N LEU A 251 -0.51 -2.61 -21.43
CA LEU A 251 -1.93 -2.39 -21.71
C LEU A 251 -2.33 -0.94 -21.46
N LYS A 252 -1.82 -0.30 -20.40
CA LYS A 252 -2.04 1.14 -20.16
C LYS A 252 -1.53 2.02 -21.31
N LYS A 253 -0.37 1.71 -21.91
CA LYS A 253 0.13 2.47 -23.08
C LYS A 253 -0.83 2.38 -24.27
N VAL A 254 -1.36 1.18 -24.52
CA VAL A 254 -2.37 0.96 -25.57
C VAL A 254 -3.67 1.72 -25.25
N GLU A 255 -4.12 1.67 -24.00
CA GLU A 255 -5.30 2.41 -23.51
C GLU A 255 -5.16 3.93 -23.72
N TYR A 256 -3.98 4.48 -23.38
CA TYR A 256 -3.68 5.89 -23.63
C TYR A 256 -3.74 6.22 -25.12
N GLY A 257 -3.13 5.39 -25.98
CA GLY A 257 -3.18 5.59 -27.43
C GLY A 257 -4.60 5.50 -28.01
N LEU A 258 -5.42 4.55 -27.54
CA LEU A 258 -6.83 4.45 -27.94
C LEU A 258 -7.62 5.68 -27.49
N THR A 259 -7.33 6.20 -26.30
CA THR A 259 -7.96 7.40 -25.77
C THR A 259 -7.57 8.64 -26.58
N GLU A 260 -6.29 8.78 -26.91
CA GLU A 260 -5.79 9.85 -27.79
C GLU A 260 -6.46 9.78 -29.17
N ALA A 261 -6.51 8.60 -29.79
CA ALA A 261 -7.19 8.41 -31.07
C ALA A 261 -8.68 8.81 -31.00
N LYS A 262 -9.38 8.44 -29.93
CA LYS A 262 -10.79 8.85 -29.71
C LYS A 262 -10.95 10.36 -29.55
N GLN A 263 -10.06 11.02 -28.82
CA GLN A 263 -10.07 12.49 -28.69
C GLN A 263 -9.83 13.19 -30.04
N LEU A 264 -9.05 12.56 -30.92
CA LEU A 264 -8.83 13.03 -32.29
C LEU A 264 -10.00 12.73 -33.25
N GLY A 265 -11.00 11.94 -32.82
CA GLY A 265 -12.22 11.64 -33.58
C GLY A 265 -12.23 10.28 -34.32
N ALA A 266 -11.40 9.32 -33.91
CA ALA A 266 -11.23 8.03 -34.59
C ALA A 266 -12.53 7.24 -34.80
N GLY A 267 -13.45 7.20 -33.82
CA GLY A 267 -14.69 6.43 -33.92
C GLY A 267 -15.73 7.03 -34.88
N SER A 268 -15.98 8.34 -34.76
CA SER A 268 -16.82 9.10 -35.70
C SER A 268 -16.38 10.57 -35.62
N PRO A 269 -16.06 11.22 -36.75
CA PRO A 269 -16.39 10.84 -38.13
C PRO A 269 -15.27 10.15 -38.94
N TYR A 270 -14.08 9.90 -38.39
CA TYR A 270 -12.89 9.69 -39.24
C TYR A 270 -12.56 8.23 -39.61
N VAL A 271 -12.32 7.33 -38.65
CA VAL A 271 -11.80 5.96 -38.92
C VAL A 271 -12.50 4.86 -38.09
N PRO A 272 -13.84 4.76 -38.13
CA PRO A 272 -14.66 3.91 -37.24
C PRO A 272 -14.22 2.44 -37.17
N GLU A 273 -13.89 1.86 -38.32
CA GLU A 273 -13.62 0.42 -38.41
C GLU A 273 -12.27 0.04 -37.78
N LEU A 274 -11.25 0.88 -37.96
CA LEU A 274 -9.93 0.65 -37.37
C LEU A 274 -9.97 0.87 -35.85
N GLU A 275 -10.74 1.85 -35.38
CA GLU A 275 -10.99 2.06 -33.95
C GLU A 275 -11.67 0.84 -33.31
N ARG A 276 -12.73 0.33 -33.94
CA ARG A 276 -13.44 -0.87 -33.48
C ARG A 276 -12.50 -2.07 -33.35
N GLN A 277 -11.69 -2.34 -34.38
CA GLN A 277 -10.74 -3.46 -34.38
C GLN A 277 -9.70 -3.34 -33.26
N CYS A 278 -9.15 -2.14 -33.03
CA CYS A 278 -8.19 -1.92 -31.96
C CYS A 278 -8.84 -2.05 -30.57
N SER A 279 -10.04 -1.50 -30.38
CA SER A 279 -10.82 -1.61 -29.14
C SER A 279 -11.21 -3.06 -28.81
N GLU A 280 -11.63 -3.86 -29.80
CA GLU A 280 -11.94 -5.29 -29.62
C GLU A 280 -10.71 -6.11 -29.23
N ARG A 281 -9.57 -5.90 -29.90
CA ARG A 281 -8.30 -6.56 -29.55
C ARG A 281 -7.82 -6.16 -28.16
N TYR A 282 -7.97 -4.88 -27.79
CA TYR A 282 -7.66 -4.41 -26.44
C TYR A 282 -8.51 -5.10 -25.38
N ALA A 283 -9.82 -5.21 -25.60
CA ALA A 283 -10.72 -5.93 -24.69
C ALA A 283 -10.30 -7.40 -24.53
N ALA A 284 -9.98 -8.09 -25.62
CA ALA A 284 -9.53 -9.49 -25.58
C ALA A 284 -8.21 -9.68 -24.82
N LEU A 285 -7.23 -8.79 -24.97
CA LEU A 285 -5.99 -8.86 -24.19
C LEU A 285 -6.19 -8.52 -22.71
N THR A 286 -7.12 -7.62 -22.41
CA THR A 286 -7.48 -7.27 -21.03
C THR A 286 -8.14 -8.47 -20.34
N GLU A 287 -9.03 -9.19 -21.01
CA GLU A 287 -9.61 -10.43 -20.50
C GLU A 287 -8.54 -11.49 -20.19
N LYS A 288 -7.59 -11.70 -21.12
CA LYS A 288 -6.45 -12.61 -20.90
C LYS A 288 -5.57 -12.19 -19.72
N HIS A 289 -5.39 -10.89 -19.48
CA HIS A 289 -4.70 -10.39 -18.29
C HIS A 289 -5.42 -10.82 -17.00
N PHE A 290 -6.75 -10.69 -16.95
CA PHE A 290 -7.54 -11.11 -15.80
C PHE A 290 -7.53 -12.63 -15.57
N ASN A 291 -7.41 -13.42 -16.64
CA ASN A 291 -7.24 -14.87 -16.56
C ASN A 291 -5.80 -15.32 -16.23
N GLU A 292 -4.92 -14.39 -15.84
CA GLU A 292 -3.50 -14.62 -15.53
C GLU A 292 -2.65 -15.14 -16.70
N GLU A 293 -3.13 -15.01 -17.94
CA GLU A 293 -2.41 -15.41 -19.16
C GLU A 293 -1.41 -14.33 -19.60
N TYR A 294 -0.56 -13.85 -18.67
CA TYR A 294 0.30 -12.67 -18.87
C TYR A 294 1.29 -12.81 -20.04
N VAL A 295 1.76 -14.03 -20.32
CA VAL A 295 2.66 -14.30 -21.45
C VAL A 295 1.97 -13.97 -22.77
N VAL A 296 0.73 -14.42 -22.95
CA VAL A 296 -0.06 -14.17 -24.16
C VAL A 296 -0.33 -12.67 -24.33
N VAL A 297 -0.59 -11.96 -23.22
CA VAL A 297 -0.74 -10.50 -23.26
C VAL A 297 0.55 -9.83 -23.72
N LEU A 298 1.68 -10.17 -23.11
CA LEU A 298 2.98 -9.57 -23.41
C LEU A 298 3.45 -9.84 -24.84
N GLU A 299 3.11 -11.00 -25.42
CA GLU A 299 3.43 -11.35 -26.80
C GLU A 299 2.60 -10.59 -27.84
N ASN A 300 1.37 -10.19 -27.50
CA ASN A 300 0.43 -9.60 -28.47
C ASN A 300 0.22 -8.09 -28.30
N VAL A 301 0.48 -7.54 -27.11
CA VAL A 301 0.22 -6.12 -26.81
C VAL A 301 1.06 -5.16 -27.65
N ASP A 302 2.28 -5.54 -28.07
CA ASP A 302 3.12 -4.70 -28.93
C ASP A 302 2.55 -4.56 -30.35
N MET A 303 1.98 -5.64 -30.91
CA MET A 303 1.29 -5.57 -32.21
C MET A 303 0.02 -4.73 -32.14
N LEU A 304 -0.68 -4.80 -31.00
CA LEU A 304 -1.83 -3.93 -30.76
C LEU A 304 -1.40 -2.46 -30.63
N GLN A 305 -0.31 -2.17 -29.92
CA GLN A 305 0.24 -0.82 -29.82
C GLN A 305 0.54 -0.25 -31.22
N GLN A 306 1.20 -1.01 -32.10
CA GLN A 306 1.44 -0.59 -33.48
C GLN A 306 0.14 -0.31 -34.25
N SER A 307 -0.89 -1.11 -34.01
CA SER A 307 -2.21 -0.91 -34.63
C SER A 307 -2.88 0.38 -34.13
N VAL A 308 -2.72 0.70 -32.84
CA VAL A 308 -3.20 1.94 -32.22
C VAL A 308 -2.41 3.16 -32.70
N ASP A 309 -1.10 3.05 -32.84
CA ASP A 309 -0.27 4.11 -33.41
C ASP A 309 -0.70 4.41 -34.85
N GLN A 310 -0.99 3.37 -35.64
CA GLN A 310 -1.56 3.51 -36.98
C GLN A 310 -2.95 4.17 -36.95
N LEU A 311 -3.81 3.79 -35.99
CA LEU A 311 -5.11 4.42 -35.79
C LEU A 311 -4.98 5.94 -35.55
N ILE A 312 -4.05 6.36 -34.69
CA ILE A 312 -3.77 7.77 -34.44
C ILE A 312 -3.35 8.48 -35.72
N ILE A 313 -2.42 7.90 -36.49
CA ILE A 313 -1.92 8.47 -37.75
C ILE A 313 -3.05 8.65 -38.77
N GLU A 314 -3.84 7.60 -39.02
CA GLU A 314 -4.95 7.66 -39.98
C GLU A 314 -6.04 8.65 -39.53
N THR A 315 -6.28 8.75 -38.22
CA THR A 315 -7.24 9.73 -37.66
C THR A 315 -6.73 11.16 -37.87
N LYS A 316 -5.45 11.43 -37.60
CA LYS A 316 -4.84 12.75 -37.84
C LYS A 316 -4.90 13.14 -39.31
N LYS A 317 -4.64 12.18 -40.21
CA LYS A 317 -4.73 12.38 -41.66
C LYS A 317 -6.15 12.75 -42.09
N ALA A 318 -7.15 11.94 -41.73
CA ALA A 318 -8.55 12.20 -42.08
C ALA A 318 -9.07 13.52 -41.50
N ALA A 319 -8.68 13.86 -40.26
CA ALA A 319 -9.00 15.15 -39.67
C ALA A 319 -8.38 16.31 -40.45
N ALA A 320 -7.10 16.25 -40.80
CA ALA A 320 -6.44 17.30 -41.56
C ALA A 320 -7.08 17.50 -42.95
N GLU A 321 -7.46 16.42 -43.65
CA GLU A 321 -8.20 16.49 -44.93
C GLU A 321 -9.53 17.25 -44.78
N ASP A 322 -10.32 16.93 -43.75
CA ASP A 322 -11.59 17.61 -43.46
C ASP A 322 -11.38 19.12 -43.19
N TYR A 323 -10.40 19.47 -42.36
CA TYR A 323 -10.09 20.88 -42.07
C TYR A 323 -9.63 21.66 -43.32
N ILE A 324 -8.82 21.04 -44.18
CA ILE A 324 -8.42 21.62 -45.48
C ILE A 324 -9.67 21.85 -46.34
N GLY A 325 -10.58 20.87 -46.43
CA GLY A 325 -11.82 20.98 -47.20
C GLY A 325 -12.75 22.11 -46.70
N ARG A 326 -12.83 22.30 -45.38
CA ARG A 326 -13.62 23.39 -44.76
C ARG A 326 -13.05 24.77 -45.07
N VAL A 327 -11.72 24.94 -44.98
CA VAL A 327 -11.05 26.20 -45.36
C VAL A 327 -11.27 26.49 -46.84
N ASP A 328 -11.12 25.49 -47.71
CA ASP A 328 -11.32 25.63 -49.15
C ASP A 328 -12.77 26.09 -49.46
N THR A 329 -13.76 25.47 -48.81
CA THR A 329 -15.18 25.84 -48.94
C THR A 329 -15.43 27.30 -48.52
N GLN A 330 -14.87 27.74 -47.40
CA GLN A 330 -15.04 29.13 -46.92
C GLN A 330 -14.31 30.12 -47.83
N LEU A 331 -13.11 29.78 -48.29
CA LEU A 331 -12.36 30.61 -49.23
C LEU A 331 -13.14 30.78 -50.54
N ILE A 332 -13.72 29.71 -51.09
CA ILE A 332 -14.58 29.78 -52.29
C ILE A 332 -15.73 30.76 -52.07
N LYS A 333 -16.46 30.68 -50.95
CA LYS A 333 -17.55 31.62 -50.65
C LYS A 333 -17.09 33.09 -50.62
N LEU A 334 -15.93 33.36 -50.02
CA LEU A 334 -15.37 34.72 -49.96
C LEU A 334 -14.92 35.22 -51.34
N VAL A 335 -14.33 34.34 -52.15
CA VAL A 335 -13.92 34.63 -53.53
C VAL A 335 -15.12 34.91 -54.42
N ASP A 336 -16.12 34.02 -54.42
CA ASP A 336 -17.34 34.14 -55.22
C ASP A 336 -18.18 35.35 -54.79
N GLY A 337 -18.18 35.67 -53.49
CA GLY A 337 -18.78 36.88 -52.92
C GLY A 337 -18.03 38.17 -53.23
N LYS A 338 -16.92 38.12 -54.00
CA LYS A 338 -16.08 39.25 -54.42
C LYS A 338 -15.44 40.04 -53.28
N ALA A 339 -15.12 39.40 -52.15
CA ALA A 339 -14.41 40.07 -51.05
C ALA A 339 -13.04 40.63 -51.47
N GLN A 340 -12.45 40.10 -52.56
CA GLN A 340 -11.16 40.53 -53.12
C GLN A 340 -11.20 41.90 -53.81
N ASP A 341 -12.39 42.35 -54.22
CA ASP A 341 -12.56 43.63 -54.91
C ASP A 341 -12.40 44.83 -53.96
N TYR A 342 -12.36 44.58 -52.64
CA TYR A 342 -12.27 45.59 -51.59
C TYR A 342 -10.89 45.60 -50.93
N LYS A 343 -10.18 46.72 -51.06
CA LYS A 343 -8.76 46.87 -50.68
C LYS A 343 -8.50 46.57 -49.20
N GLU A 344 -9.46 46.85 -48.33
CA GLU A 344 -9.37 46.65 -46.88
C GLU A 344 -9.33 45.17 -46.50
N ILE A 345 -9.81 44.28 -47.37
CA ILE A 345 -10.07 42.87 -47.08
C ILE A 345 -9.26 41.96 -48.03
N ALA A 346 -8.93 42.44 -49.23
CA ALA A 346 -8.22 41.70 -50.28
C ALA A 346 -6.95 41.00 -49.78
N ASP A 347 -6.09 41.71 -49.04
CA ASP A 347 -4.84 41.15 -48.50
C ASP A 347 -5.09 39.98 -47.55
N SER A 348 -6.15 40.05 -46.74
CA SER A 348 -6.54 38.97 -45.82
C SER A 348 -7.06 37.73 -46.56
N VAL A 349 -7.77 37.91 -47.68
CA VAL A 349 -8.21 36.78 -48.53
C VAL A 349 -7.00 36.10 -49.19
N VAL A 350 -6.01 36.88 -49.65
CA VAL A 350 -4.75 36.35 -50.17
C VAL A 350 -3.99 35.58 -49.09
N GLU A 351 -4.01 36.07 -47.85
CA GLU A 351 -3.38 35.40 -46.71
C GLU A 351 -4.04 34.04 -46.40
N VAL A 352 -5.38 33.98 -46.35
CA VAL A 352 -6.11 32.71 -46.16
C VAL A 352 -5.81 31.73 -47.29
N LYS A 353 -5.71 32.22 -48.54
CA LYS A 353 -5.31 31.41 -49.70
C LYS A 353 -3.88 30.87 -49.58
N ALA A 354 -2.95 31.68 -49.07
CA ALA A 354 -1.57 31.26 -48.81
C ALA A 354 -1.50 30.22 -47.68
N MET A 355 -2.26 30.41 -46.59
CA MET A 355 -2.38 29.45 -45.50
C MET A 355 -2.95 28.11 -45.96
N LEU A 356 -3.98 28.12 -46.80
CA LEU A 356 -4.53 26.89 -47.38
C LEU A 356 -3.49 26.15 -48.25
N LYS A 357 -2.68 26.89 -49.02
CA LYS A 357 -1.59 26.31 -49.81
C LYS A 357 -0.50 25.71 -48.90
N ASP A 358 -0.14 26.39 -47.82
CA ASP A 358 0.84 25.89 -46.84
C ASP A 358 0.32 24.63 -46.14
N ALA A 359 -0.94 24.63 -45.69
CA ALA A 359 -1.58 23.47 -45.08
C ALA A 359 -1.57 22.24 -46.02
N ARG A 360 -1.88 22.43 -47.31
CA ARG A 360 -1.77 21.36 -48.33
C ARG A 360 -0.34 20.85 -48.49
N GLY A 361 0.64 21.76 -48.55
CA GLY A 361 2.06 21.39 -48.64
C GLY A 361 2.56 20.58 -47.44
N LYS A 362 2.06 20.87 -46.23
CA LYS A 362 2.42 20.13 -45.01
C LYS A 362 1.69 18.81 -44.84
N PHE A 363 0.47 18.69 -45.40
CA PHE A 363 -0.27 17.44 -45.45
C PHE A 363 0.49 16.34 -46.22
N ASP A 364 1.17 16.73 -47.31
CA ASP A 364 1.98 15.82 -48.14
C ASP A 364 3.29 15.35 -47.46
N VAL A 365 3.74 16.01 -46.38
CA VAL A 365 5.03 15.76 -45.70
C VAL A 365 4.85 15.07 -44.33
N ALA A 366 3.69 14.44 -44.10
CA ALA A 366 3.32 13.77 -42.84
C ALA A 366 3.23 14.69 -41.61
N SER A 367 3.12 16.01 -41.80
CA SER A 367 2.98 17.01 -40.74
C SER A 367 1.52 17.38 -40.48
N TYR A 368 0.67 16.38 -40.17
CA TYR A 368 -0.78 16.52 -40.08
C TYR A 368 -1.25 17.53 -39.02
N ASP A 369 -0.59 17.56 -37.85
CA ASP A 369 -0.94 18.46 -36.76
C ASP A 369 -0.67 19.93 -37.12
N GLU A 370 0.41 20.19 -37.86
CA GLU A 370 0.73 21.53 -38.37
C GLU A 370 -0.26 21.96 -39.45
N ALA A 371 -0.61 21.07 -40.37
CA ALA A 371 -1.62 21.33 -41.40
C ALA A 371 -2.97 21.69 -40.75
N LYS A 372 -3.41 20.93 -39.74
CA LYS A 372 -4.62 21.22 -38.97
C LYS A 372 -4.55 22.59 -38.26
N ALA A 373 -3.44 22.91 -37.59
CA ALA A 373 -3.28 24.17 -36.88
C ALA A 373 -3.36 25.39 -37.82
N ILE A 374 -2.72 25.29 -39.00
CA ILE A 374 -2.83 26.31 -40.05
C ILE A 374 -4.28 26.43 -40.52
N CYS A 375 -4.98 25.32 -40.75
CA CYS A 375 -6.38 25.35 -41.17
C CYS A 375 -7.31 25.97 -40.13
N VAL A 376 -7.14 25.66 -38.84
CA VAL A 376 -7.93 26.29 -37.75
C VAL A 376 -7.70 27.80 -37.74
N THR A 377 -6.45 28.24 -37.89
CA THR A 377 -6.11 29.67 -37.98
C THR A 377 -6.73 30.31 -39.22
N ALA A 378 -6.68 29.63 -40.37
CA ALA A 378 -7.27 30.09 -41.63
C ALA A 378 -8.80 30.19 -41.54
N LEU A 379 -9.48 29.25 -40.87
CA LEU A 379 -10.92 29.34 -40.60
C LEU A 379 -11.27 30.54 -39.73
N GLY A 380 -10.52 30.78 -38.65
CA GLY A 380 -10.69 31.96 -37.81
C GLY A 380 -10.49 33.26 -38.60
N LYS A 381 -9.48 33.31 -39.47
CA LYS A 381 -9.28 34.45 -40.38
C LYS A 381 -10.40 34.61 -41.40
N ALA A 382 -10.90 33.52 -41.98
CA ALA A 382 -12.02 33.56 -42.92
C ALA A 382 -13.29 34.10 -42.26
N GLU A 383 -13.56 33.72 -41.00
CA GLU A 383 -14.68 34.26 -40.23
C GLU A 383 -14.49 35.76 -39.91
N ASN A 384 -13.28 36.16 -39.51
CA ASN A 384 -12.97 37.58 -39.32
C ASN A 384 -13.12 38.40 -40.61
N ILE A 385 -12.73 37.84 -41.75
CA ILE A 385 -12.93 38.46 -43.07
C ILE A 385 -14.42 38.64 -43.33
N LYS A 386 -15.25 37.61 -43.08
CA LYS A 386 -16.70 37.68 -43.23
C LYS A 386 -17.30 38.79 -42.36
N GLN A 387 -16.91 38.87 -41.09
CA GLN A 387 -17.37 39.93 -40.18
C GLN A 387 -16.92 41.32 -40.62
N ARG A 388 -15.69 41.47 -41.12
CA ARG A 388 -15.20 42.74 -41.67
C ARG A 388 -15.94 43.12 -42.96
N PHE A 389 -16.29 42.14 -43.79
CA PHE A 389 -17.04 42.39 -45.02
C PHE A 389 -18.50 42.79 -44.73
N ASP A 390 -19.10 42.18 -43.71
CA ASP A 390 -20.39 42.60 -43.16
C ASP A 390 -20.32 44.03 -42.58
N GLY A 391 -19.26 44.33 -41.83
CA GLY A 391 -18.99 45.67 -41.30
C GLY A 391 -18.85 46.71 -42.41
N LEU A 392 -18.09 46.40 -43.46
CA LEU A 392 -17.94 47.27 -44.63
C LEU A 392 -19.29 47.51 -45.32
N ALA A 393 -20.07 46.45 -45.56
CA ALA A 393 -21.42 46.59 -46.12
C ALA A 393 -22.31 47.48 -45.23
N GLN A 394 -22.23 47.31 -43.91
CA GLN A 394 -22.95 48.15 -42.97
C GLN A 394 -22.46 49.61 -42.98
N ASP A 395 -21.18 49.87 -43.15
CA ASP A 395 -20.63 51.22 -43.21
C ASP A 395 -21.06 51.95 -44.49
N HIS A 396 -21.09 51.25 -45.64
CA HIS A 396 -21.65 51.81 -46.87
C HIS A 396 -23.17 52.07 -46.74
N ILE A 397 -23.92 51.15 -46.13
CA ILE A 397 -25.35 51.36 -45.82
C ILE A 397 -25.52 52.57 -44.90
N ARG A 398 -24.71 52.68 -43.83
CA ARG A 398 -24.72 53.84 -42.93
C ARG A 398 -24.33 55.13 -43.63
N ALA A 399 -23.38 55.10 -44.54
CA ALA A 399 -22.99 56.27 -45.32
C ALA A 399 -24.12 56.71 -46.28
N ALA A 400 -24.83 55.75 -46.87
CA ALA A 400 -26.02 56.00 -47.68
C ALA A 400 -27.19 56.51 -46.82
N GLU A 401 -27.41 55.93 -45.63
CA GLU A 401 -28.39 56.38 -44.64
C GLU A 401 -28.07 57.80 -44.15
N ALA A 402 -26.82 58.08 -43.80
CA ALA A 402 -26.36 59.39 -43.36
C ALA A 402 -26.46 60.42 -44.49
N ALA A 403 -26.10 60.06 -45.72
CA ALA A 403 -26.27 60.94 -46.88
C ALA A 403 -27.75 61.17 -47.20
N SER A 404 -28.59 60.13 -47.11
CA SER A 404 -30.04 60.23 -47.28
C SER A 404 -30.68 61.07 -46.19
N GLU A 405 -30.25 60.89 -44.94
CA GLU A 405 -30.70 61.66 -43.79
C GLU A 405 -30.20 63.10 -43.85
N GLU A 406 -28.98 63.35 -44.31
CA GLU A 406 -28.49 64.70 -44.59
C GLU A 406 -29.27 65.33 -45.73
N ALA A 407 -29.52 64.60 -46.82
CA ALA A 407 -30.39 65.06 -47.90
C ALA A 407 -31.79 65.39 -47.37
N ARG A 408 -32.34 64.56 -46.47
CA ARG A 408 -33.62 64.80 -45.79
C ARG A 408 -33.58 66.00 -44.89
N LYS A 409 -32.57 66.14 -44.03
CA LYS A 409 -32.42 67.29 -43.15
C LYS A 409 -32.23 68.56 -43.92
N VAL A 410 -31.34 68.58 -44.91
CA VAL A 410 -31.10 69.74 -45.77
C VAL A 410 -32.36 70.09 -46.56
N PHE A 411 -33.06 69.10 -47.12
CA PHE A 411 -34.32 69.31 -47.84
C PHE A 411 -35.48 69.76 -46.94
N SER A 412 -35.70 69.10 -45.81
CA SER A 412 -36.72 69.43 -44.81
C SER A 412 -36.44 70.77 -44.14
N ARG A 413 -35.18 71.08 -43.81
CA ARG A 413 -34.77 72.38 -43.31
C ARG A 413 -34.98 73.46 -44.36
N ALA A 414 -34.59 73.21 -45.61
CA ALA A 414 -34.89 74.11 -46.71
C ALA A 414 -36.42 74.27 -46.90
N GLN A 415 -37.22 73.23 -46.69
CA GLN A 415 -38.68 73.30 -46.72
C GLN A 415 -39.25 74.14 -45.56
N GLU A 416 -38.77 73.93 -44.33
CA GLU A 416 -39.17 74.66 -43.11
C GLU A 416 -38.74 76.13 -43.14
N GLU A 417 -37.51 76.40 -43.58
CA GLU A 417 -36.97 77.75 -43.82
C GLU A 417 -37.61 78.41 -45.07
N GLY A 418 -38.56 77.71 -45.71
CA GLY A 418 -39.32 78.23 -46.83
C GLY A 418 -38.48 78.50 -48.06
N PHE A 419 -37.32 77.85 -48.21
CA PHE A 419 -36.39 78.06 -49.31
C PHE A 419 -37.03 77.83 -50.67
N PHE A 420 -37.98 76.90 -50.74
CA PHE A 420 -38.74 76.55 -51.94
C PHE A 420 -40.03 77.34 -52.10
N ILE A 421 -40.40 78.17 -51.11
CA ILE A 421 -41.52 79.12 -51.20
C ILE A 421 -41.00 80.34 -51.96
N PRO A 422 -41.59 80.69 -53.11
CA PRO A 422 -41.17 81.89 -53.84
C PRO A 422 -41.35 83.12 -52.95
N LYS A 423 -40.30 83.93 -52.81
CA LYS A 423 -40.41 85.20 -52.07
C LYS A 423 -41.32 86.17 -52.86
N PRO A 424 -42.17 86.96 -52.19
CA PRO A 424 -43.09 87.89 -52.87
C PRO A 424 -42.32 88.99 -53.60
N ASP A 425 -42.80 89.37 -54.80
CA ASP A 425 -42.17 90.23 -55.82
C ASP A 425 -41.69 91.63 -55.36
N GLY A 426 -41.79 91.99 -54.06
CA GLY A 426 -41.35 93.27 -53.49
C GLY A 426 -40.25 93.21 -52.41
N LYS A 427 -39.73 92.02 -52.06
CA LYS A 427 -38.60 91.84 -51.10
C LYS A 427 -37.32 91.31 -51.76
N VAL A 428 -37.32 91.23 -53.08
CA VAL A 428 -36.28 90.59 -53.89
C VAL A 428 -36.05 91.45 -55.13
N GLU A 429 -34.82 91.50 -55.64
CA GLU A 429 -34.50 92.28 -56.84
C GLU A 429 -34.99 91.59 -58.13
N ASP A 430 -35.29 92.38 -59.17
CA ASP A 430 -35.92 91.91 -60.43
C ASP A 430 -35.16 90.76 -61.13
N ILE A 431 -33.84 90.67 -60.92
CA ILE A 431 -32.95 89.70 -61.55
C ILE A 431 -33.10 88.28 -60.98
N ASP A 432 -33.63 88.13 -59.76
CA ASP A 432 -33.73 86.86 -59.03
C ASP A 432 -35.10 86.16 -59.20
N LEU A 433 -36.09 86.84 -59.79
CA LEU A 433 -37.47 86.32 -59.97
C LEU A 433 -37.62 85.03 -60.80
N PRO A 434 -36.87 84.79 -61.89
CA PRO A 434 -37.01 83.56 -62.69
C PRO A 434 -36.65 82.29 -61.89
N PHE A 435 -35.62 82.37 -61.05
CA PHE A 435 -35.21 81.26 -60.19
C PHE A 435 -36.26 81.00 -59.09
N GLU A 436 -36.78 82.07 -58.48
CA GLU A 436 -37.88 82.02 -57.50
C GLU A 436 -39.12 81.29 -58.04
N ARG A 437 -39.46 81.44 -59.33
CA ARG A 437 -40.61 80.75 -59.97
C ARG A 437 -40.38 79.26 -60.23
N SER A 438 -39.13 78.81 -60.30
CA SER A 438 -38.75 77.42 -60.62
C SER A 438 -38.67 76.49 -59.39
N LYS A 439 -38.62 77.07 -58.19
CA LYS A 439 -38.44 76.37 -56.91
C LYS A 439 -39.46 75.26 -56.63
N LYS A 440 -40.71 75.44 -57.09
CA LYS A 440 -41.78 74.44 -56.90
C LYS A 440 -41.53 73.15 -57.69
N THR A 441 -40.98 73.24 -58.91
CA THR A 441 -40.70 72.07 -59.74
C THR A 441 -39.47 71.30 -59.23
N LEU A 442 -38.44 72.01 -58.75
CA LEU A 442 -37.26 71.40 -58.12
C LEU A 442 -37.62 70.62 -56.85
N TYR A 443 -38.57 71.14 -56.06
CA TYR A 443 -39.10 70.45 -54.88
C TYR A 443 -39.67 69.05 -55.21
N GLU A 444 -40.54 68.95 -56.23
CA GLU A 444 -41.18 67.69 -56.61
C GLU A 444 -40.16 66.64 -57.14
N GLN A 445 -39.14 67.10 -57.86
CA GLN A 445 -38.07 66.23 -58.39
C GLN A 445 -37.18 65.67 -57.28
N ILE A 446 -36.74 66.52 -56.34
CA ILE A 446 -35.93 66.10 -55.19
C ILE A 446 -36.73 65.12 -54.31
N GLN A 447 -38.02 65.40 -54.06
CA GLN A 447 -38.89 64.52 -53.27
C GLN A 447 -39.04 63.11 -53.88
N SER A 448 -39.22 63.01 -55.20
CA SER A 448 -39.31 61.71 -55.90
C SER A 448 -38.00 60.90 -55.80
N SER A 449 -36.86 61.57 -56.00
CA SER A 449 -35.51 60.98 -55.89
C SER A 449 -35.26 60.38 -54.49
N MET A 450 -35.64 61.10 -53.43
CA MET A 450 -35.46 60.66 -52.03
C MET A 450 -36.25 59.39 -51.68
N ASN A 451 -37.43 59.20 -52.27
CA ASN A 451 -38.23 57.98 -52.11
C ASN A 451 -37.60 56.76 -52.82
N SER A 452 -36.83 56.99 -53.89
CA SER A 452 -36.08 55.94 -54.57
C SER A 452 -34.83 55.53 -53.77
N VAL A 453 -34.12 56.51 -53.20
CA VAL A 453 -32.96 56.28 -52.32
C VAL A 453 -33.34 55.40 -51.12
N GLN A 454 -34.47 55.68 -50.47
CA GLN A 454 -34.92 54.89 -49.31
C GLN A 454 -35.13 53.41 -49.65
N ARG A 455 -35.79 53.13 -50.78
CA ARG A 455 -36.01 51.75 -51.25
C ARG A 455 -34.70 51.03 -51.55
N ASN A 456 -33.72 51.72 -52.12
CA ASN A 456 -32.40 51.14 -52.37
C ASN A 456 -31.66 50.79 -51.07
N ILE A 457 -31.77 51.62 -50.02
CA ILE A 457 -31.20 51.32 -48.70
C ILE A 457 -31.84 50.06 -48.09
N GLU A 458 -33.17 49.91 -48.17
CA GLU A 458 -33.88 48.71 -47.68
C GLU A 458 -33.47 47.42 -48.44
N VAL A 459 -33.29 47.53 -49.76
CA VAL A 459 -32.78 46.41 -50.58
C VAL A 459 -31.34 46.07 -50.19
N ALA A 460 -30.49 47.07 -49.93
CA ALA A 460 -29.12 46.84 -49.47
C ALA A 460 -29.07 46.12 -48.12
N GLN A 461 -29.93 46.51 -47.17
CA GLN A 461 -30.07 45.83 -45.87
C GLN A 461 -30.51 44.36 -46.03
N THR A 462 -31.47 44.09 -46.93
CA THR A 462 -31.91 42.73 -47.24
C THR A 462 -30.77 41.88 -47.80
N ARG A 463 -29.99 42.41 -48.76
CA ARG A 463 -28.84 41.70 -49.35
C ARG A 463 -27.73 41.44 -48.33
N ARG A 464 -27.50 42.35 -47.38
CA ARG A 464 -26.60 42.12 -46.24
C ARG A 464 -27.07 40.95 -45.38
N GLY A 465 -28.37 40.86 -45.09
CA GLY A 465 -28.96 39.75 -44.32
C GLY A 465 -28.87 38.38 -45.00
N GLU A 466 -28.82 38.35 -46.33
CA GLU A 466 -28.58 37.14 -47.15
C GLU A 466 -27.08 36.79 -47.30
N GLU A 467 -26.17 37.50 -46.61
CA GLU A 467 -24.70 37.40 -46.74
C GLU A 467 -24.16 37.78 -48.14
N LEU A 468 -24.92 38.52 -48.94
CA LEU A 468 -24.53 39.03 -50.27
C LEU A 468 -23.93 40.44 -50.17
N TYR A 469 -22.82 40.56 -49.42
CA TYR A 469 -22.24 41.85 -49.01
C TYR A 469 -21.84 42.78 -50.16
N HIS A 470 -21.22 42.26 -51.23
CA HIS A 470 -20.87 43.07 -52.41
C HIS A 470 -22.10 43.73 -53.04
N ALA A 471 -23.19 42.98 -53.21
CA ALA A 471 -24.43 43.51 -53.78
C ALA A 471 -25.04 44.59 -52.88
N ALA A 472 -24.97 44.42 -51.56
CA ALA A 472 -25.41 45.43 -50.59
C ALA A 472 -24.61 46.74 -50.74
N ILE A 473 -23.28 46.65 -50.85
CA ILE A 473 -22.40 47.82 -51.01
C ILE A 473 -22.69 48.58 -52.31
N VAL A 474 -22.80 47.88 -53.45
CA VAL A 474 -23.05 48.51 -54.76
C VAL A 474 -24.36 49.31 -54.76
N ILE A 475 -25.41 48.77 -54.12
CA ILE A 475 -26.72 49.43 -54.03
C ILE A 475 -26.67 50.61 -53.05
N ALA A 476 -25.98 50.47 -51.93
CA ALA A 476 -25.78 51.54 -50.96
C ALA A 476 -24.99 52.73 -51.57
N ASP A 477 -23.91 52.47 -52.32
CA ASP A 477 -23.14 53.51 -53.01
C ASP A 477 -23.97 54.28 -54.03
N ALA A 478 -24.83 53.58 -54.79
CA ALA A 478 -25.74 54.22 -55.72
C ALA A 478 -26.74 55.13 -54.98
N ALA A 479 -27.29 54.66 -53.86
CA ALA A 479 -28.17 55.45 -53.01
C ALA A 479 -27.47 56.69 -52.44
N GLN A 480 -26.23 56.54 -51.94
CA GLN A 480 -25.41 57.64 -51.41
C GLN A 480 -25.16 58.72 -52.46
N LYS A 481 -24.78 58.34 -53.70
CA LYS A 481 -24.57 59.30 -54.79
C LYS A 481 -25.83 60.09 -55.12
N SER A 482 -26.97 59.42 -55.25
CA SER A 482 -28.25 60.10 -55.49
C SER A 482 -28.65 61.02 -54.32
N SER A 483 -28.34 60.65 -53.07
CA SER A 483 -28.52 61.55 -51.92
C SER A 483 -27.64 62.80 -51.98
N GLN A 484 -26.37 62.67 -52.38
CA GLN A 484 -25.45 63.80 -52.53
C GLN A 484 -25.88 64.74 -53.67
N GLU A 485 -26.39 64.19 -54.78
CA GLU A 485 -26.99 64.98 -55.86
C GLU A 485 -28.20 65.78 -55.37
N ASN A 486 -29.07 65.16 -54.56
CA ASN A 486 -30.20 65.87 -53.95
C ASN A 486 -29.71 67.02 -53.04
N VAL A 487 -28.69 66.81 -52.20
CA VAL A 487 -28.10 67.90 -51.38
C VAL A 487 -27.58 69.04 -52.25
N ARG A 488 -26.90 68.73 -53.36
CA ARG A 488 -26.36 69.74 -54.28
C ARG A 488 -27.46 70.62 -54.88
N GLU A 489 -28.58 70.01 -55.28
CA GLU A 489 -29.74 70.75 -55.80
C GLU A 489 -30.41 71.61 -54.72
N VAL A 490 -30.47 71.16 -53.47
CA VAL A 490 -30.95 72.01 -52.35
C VAL A 490 -29.98 73.16 -52.06
N MET A 491 -28.67 72.91 -52.10
CA MET A 491 -27.64 73.94 -51.86
C MET A 491 -27.63 75.03 -52.93
N HIS A 492 -27.98 74.70 -54.17
CA HIS A 492 -28.21 75.69 -55.23
C HIS A 492 -29.32 76.67 -54.83
N VAL A 493 -30.42 76.16 -54.30
CA VAL A 493 -31.53 76.96 -53.78
C VAL A 493 -31.10 77.76 -52.53
N GLY A 494 -30.27 77.18 -51.67
CA GLY A 494 -29.72 77.84 -50.48
C GLY A 494 -28.77 79.00 -50.78
N ALA A 495 -27.84 78.85 -51.74
CA ALA A 495 -26.91 79.90 -52.16
C ALA A 495 -27.65 81.14 -52.68
N HIS A 496 -28.71 80.90 -53.46
CA HIS A 496 -29.61 81.95 -53.91
C HIS A 496 -30.27 82.67 -52.73
N ASN A 497 -30.76 81.94 -51.73
CA ASN A 497 -31.39 82.56 -50.55
C ASN A 497 -30.40 83.31 -49.62
N ALA A 498 -29.17 82.81 -49.45
CA ALA A 498 -28.14 83.42 -48.60
C ALA A 498 -27.68 84.79 -49.13
N LEU A 499 -27.57 84.92 -50.46
CA LEU A 499 -27.37 86.20 -51.12
C LEU A 499 -28.48 87.20 -50.75
N VAL A 500 -29.73 86.76 -50.76
CA VAL A 500 -30.88 87.60 -50.38
C VAL A 500 -30.89 87.92 -48.87
N GLU A 501 -30.36 87.05 -48.00
CA GLU A 501 -30.32 87.24 -46.53
C GLU A 501 -29.16 88.13 -46.05
N LEU A 502 -27.96 88.03 -46.64
CA LEU A 502 -26.80 88.84 -46.24
C LEU A 502 -27.05 90.35 -46.49
N ALA A 503 -27.81 90.65 -47.54
CA ALA A 503 -28.36 91.98 -47.81
C ALA A 503 -29.31 92.48 -46.69
N ASP A 504 -29.93 91.57 -45.93
CA ASP A 504 -30.84 91.83 -44.81
C ASP A 504 -30.12 91.89 -43.44
N ARG A 505 -29.09 91.06 -43.20
CA ARG A 505 -28.34 91.07 -41.92
C ARG A 505 -27.44 92.29 -41.71
N THR A 506 -26.91 92.84 -42.79
CA THR A 506 -26.16 94.11 -42.75
C THR A 506 -27.03 95.26 -42.23
N ARG A 507 -28.37 95.13 -42.34
CA ARG A 507 -29.35 96.04 -41.72
C ARG A 507 -29.62 95.75 -40.23
N HIS A 508 -29.32 94.56 -39.71
CA HIS A 508 -29.69 94.11 -38.36
C HIS A 508 -28.60 94.34 -37.29
N PHE A 509 -27.31 94.15 -37.59
CA PHE A 509 -26.21 94.47 -36.66
C PHE A 509 -26.09 95.97 -36.33
N ASP A 510 -26.64 96.82 -37.19
CA ASP A 510 -26.84 98.25 -36.94
C ASP A 510 -27.82 98.50 -35.77
N GLN A 511 -28.59 97.49 -35.33
CA GLN A 511 -29.64 97.57 -34.31
C GLN A 511 -29.29 96.92 -32.94
N ASP A 512 -28.39 95.93 -32.86
CA ASP A 512 -28.11 95.13 -31.64
C ASP A 512 -26.89 95.64 -30.79
N GLY A 513 -26.70 96.96 -30.77
CA GLY A 513 -25.78 97.63 -29.84
C GLY A 513 -24.34 97.86 -30.33
N ALA A 514 -23.96 97.33 -31.48
CA ALA A 514 -22.68 97.64 -32.13
C ALA A 514 -22.55 99.14 -32.49
N GLY A 515 -23.68 99.84 -32.61
CA GLY A 515 -23.75 101.29 -32.80
C GLY A 515 -23.15 102.12 -31.66
N GLU A 516 -23.04 101.60 -30.44
CA GLU A 516 -22.43 102.33 -29.31
C GLU A 516 -20.95 102.00 -29.08
N TYR A 517 -20.43 100.88 -29.60
CA TYR A 517 -19.05 100.44 -29.32
C TYR A 517 -18.15 100.20 -30.57
N ALA A 518 -18.65 100.18 -31.83
CA ALA A 518 -17.80 100.22 -33.06
C ALA A 518 -18.50 100.51 -34.44
N THR A 519 -18.45 101.76 -34.94
CA THR A 519 -19.32 102.28 -36.05
C THR A 519 -18.72 102.32 -37.48
N ARG A 520 -17.39 102.23 -37.70
CA ARG A 520 -16.75 102.51 -39.02
C ARG A 520 -16.78 101.32 -40.00
N ASP A 521 -16.87 100.10 -39.49
CA ASP A 521 -16.64 98.86 -40.25
C ASP A 521 -17.89 98.33 -40.99
N ILE A 522 -19.10 98.69 -40.55
CA ILE A 522 -20.37 98.28 -41.17
C ILE A 522 -20.55 98.80 -42.62
N ARG A 523 -19.90 99.91 -43.02
CA ARG A 523 -20.03 100.49 -44.38
C ARG A 523 -19.28 99.72 -45.49
N ARG A 524 -18.28 98.91 -45.15
CA ARG A 524 -17.44 98.16 -46.11
C ARG A 524 -18.15 96.92 -46.68
N VAL A 525 -18.95 96.27 -45.83
CA VAL A 525 -19.65 95.00 -46.07
C VAL A 525 -20.72 95.10 -47.17
N GLN A 526 -21.22 96.32 -47.44
CA GLN A 526 -22.19 96.58 -48.51
C GLN A 526 -21.62 96.46 -49.93
N ALA A 527 -20.31 96.62 -50.14
CA ALA A 527 -19.69 96.52 -51.48
C ALA A 527 -19.45 95.07 -51.94
N GLU A 528 -19.19 94.16 -50.99
CA GLU A 528 -18.84 92.76 -51.23
C GLU A 528 -20.07 91.90 -51.60
N LEU A 529 -21.28 92.33 -51.22
CA LEU A 529 -22.57 91.71 -51.60
C LEU A 529 -22.76 91.53 -53.12
N ASN A 530 -22.18 92.41 -53.95
CA ASN A 530 -22.33 92.36 -55.41
C ASN A 530 -21.47 91.29 -56.09
N GLN A 531 -20.37 90.84 -55.48
CA GLN A 531 -19.48 89.82 -56.05
C GLN A 531 -20.05 88.40 -55.88
N ILE A 532 -20.81 88.15 -54.81
CA ILE A 532 -21.43 86.84 -54.52
C ILE A 532 -22.41 86.43 -55.63
N ARG A 533 -23.10 87.38 -56.25
CA ARG A 533 -24.00 87.16 -57.39
C ARG A 533 -23.32 86.49 -58.59
N GLU A 534 -22.06 86.85 -58.84
CA GLU A 534 -21.30 86.36 -59.99
C GLU A 534 -20.89 84.89 -59.81
N ILE A 535 -20.54 84.48 -58.59
CA ILE A 535 -20.10 83.10 -58.27
C ILE A 535 -21.24 82.09 -58.37
N ILE A 536 -22.46 82.46 -57.96
CA ILE A 536 -23.66 81.59 -58.10
C ILE A 536 -23.88 81.22 -59.57
N SER A 537 -23.66 82.15 -60.51
CA SER A 537 -23.86 81.92 -61.95
C SER A 537 -22.88 80.91 -62.58
N GLN A 538 -21.78 80.60 -61.90
CA GLN A 538 -20.75 79.64 -62.35
C GLN A 538 -20.97 78.21 -61.83
N GLY A 539 -22.06 77.96 -61.09
CA GLY A 539 -22.40 76.64 -60.56
C GLY A 539 -21.61 76.23 -59.29
N GLN A 540 -20.83 77.16 -58.73
CA GLN A 540 -20.02 76.97 -57.53
C GLN A 540 -20.82 77.39 -56.28
N TYR A 541 -21.95 76.72 -56.04
CA TYR A 541 -22.93 77.13 -55.02
C TYR A 541 -22.35 77.17 -53.60
N ARG A 542 -21.42 76.27 -53.28
CA ARG A 542 -20.71 76.28 -52.00
C ARG A 542 -19.74 77.46 -51.88
N GLU A 543 -18.98 77.75 -52.94
CA GLU A 543 -18.06 78.89 -52.98
C GLU A 543 -18.80 80.23 -52.94
N ALA A 544 -20.01 80.30 -53.50
CA ALA A 544 -20.89 81.46 -53.37
C ALA A 544 -21.40 81.63 -51.93
N ILE A 545 -21.77 80.53 -51.26
CA ILE A 545 -22.12 80.54 -49.83
C ILE A 545 -20.90 80.93 -48.98
N ASP A 546 -19.70 80.47 -49.35
CA ASP A 546 -18.45 80.76 -48.64
C ASP A 546 -18.00 82.22 -48.85
N LYS A 547 -18.12 82.80 -50.05
CA LYS A 547 -17.85 84.22 -50.29
C LYS A 547 -18.86 85.14 -49.59
N ALA A 548 -20.11 84.68 -49.48
CA ALA A 548 -21.12 85.31 -48.63
C ALA A 548 -20.76 85.23 -47.14
N ALA A 549 -20.04 84.19 -46.73
CA ALA A 549 -19.47 84.07 -45.39
C ALA A 549 -18.19 84.92 -45.19
N ASP A 550 -17.32 85.10 -46.19
CA ASP A 550 -16.13 85.97 -46.10
C ASP A 550 -16.51 87.46 -45.94
N THR A 551 -17.52 87.89 -46.69
CA THR A 551 -18.10 89.24 -46.60
C THR A 551 -18.71 89.47 -45.22
N ARG A 552 -19.34 88.42 -44.68
CA ARG A 552 -19.78 88.35 -43.30
C ARG A 552 -18.62 88.35 -42.32
N ALA A 553 -17.41 87.91 -42.69
CA ALA A 553 -16.24 87.87 -41.82
C ALA A 553 -15.43 89.18 -41.72
N SER A 554 -15.55 90.09 -42.70
CA SER A 554 -15.15 91.50 -42.58
C SER A 554 -16.07 92.29 -41.65
N LEU A 555 -17.33 91.86 -41.59
CA LEU A 555 -18.26 92.08 -40.49
C LEU A 555 -18.05 91.03 -39.39
N GLU A 556 -16.92 90.26 -39.27
CA GLU A 556 -16.45 89.46 -38.08
C GLU A 556 -15.14 89.85 -37.26
N ASN A 557 -14.31 90.82 -37.67
CA ASN A 557 -13.22 91.47 -36.89
C ASN A 557 -13.55 92.53 -35.80
N THR A 558 -14.60 93.34 -35.91
CA THR A 558 -14.90 94.45 -34.99
C THR A 558 -15.33 93.98 -33.60
N VAL A 559 -15.87 92.78 -33.52
CA VAL A 559 -16.27 92.15 -32.27
C VAL A 559 -15.08 91.44 -31.60
N VAL A 560 -13.89 91.40 -32.22
CA VAL A 560 -12.69 90.65 -31.75
C VAL A 560 -12.20 91.04 -30.36
N GLN A 561 -12.28 92.32 -29.99
CA GLN A 561 -11.72 92.82 -28.72
C GLN A 561 -12.52 92.42 -27.47
N LEU A 562 -13.79 92.03 -27.61
CA LEU A 562 -14.61 91.55 -26.48
C LEU A 562 -14.33 90.08 -26.10
N HIS A 563 -13.65 89.33 -26.97
CA HIS A 563 -13.34 87.90 -26.81
C HIS A 563 -12.22 87.59 -25.82
N ASP A 564 -11.22 88.47 -25.74
CA ASP A 564 -9.90 88.14 -25.21
C ASP A 564 -9.88 87.95 -23.68
N VAL A 565 -10.75 88.66 -22.94
CA VAL A 565 -10.90 88.55 -21.47
C VAL A 565 -11.56 87.23 -21.08
N THR A 566 -12.49 86.76 -21.90
CA THR A 566 -13.37 85.63 -21.62
C THR A 566 -12.63 84.29 -21.83
N ASN A 567 -11.53 84.31 -22.60
CA ASN A 567 -10.74 83.14 -23.01
C ASN A 567 -9.78 82.60 -21.92
N LYS A 568 -9.30 83.45 -21.00
CA LYS A 568 -8.38 83.03 -19.92
C LYS A 568 -8.99 82.09 -18.87
N LEU A 569 -10.30 82.20 -18.63
CA LEU A 569 -11.02 81.37 -17.66
C LEU A 569 -11.28 79.94 -18.16
N LEU A 570 -11.36 79.74 -19.48
CA LEU A 570 -11.63 78.46 -20.12
C LEU A 570 -10.45 77.47 -20.01
N ASN A 571 -9.22 77.95 -19.96
CA ASN A 571 -8.03 77.09 -19.97
C ASN A 571 -7.77 76.37 -18.64
N ALA A 572 -8.12 76.96 -17.49
CA ALA A 572 -7.96 76.32 -16.17
C ALA A 572 -8.92 75.12 -15.97
N ALA A 573 -10.09 75.13 -16.60
CA ALA A 573 -11.06 74.03 -16.54
C ALA A 573 -10.62 72.79 -17.36
N LYS A 574 -9.76 72.98 -18.38
CA LYS A 574 -9.24 71.89 -19.23
C LYS A 574 -8.18 71.04 -18.53
N GLU A 575 -7.27 71.64 -17.75
CA GLU A 575 -6.23 70.90 -17.00
C GLU A 575 -6.81 69.94 -15.94
N GLN A 576 -7.96 70.27 -15.33
CA GLN A 576 -8.62 69.37 -14.38
C GLN A 576 -9.28 68.16 -15.06
N TYR A 577 -9.74 68.30 -16.30
CA TYR A 577 -10.34 67.23 -17.10
C TYR A 577 -9.30 66.18 -17.52
N GLU A 578 -8.10 66.60 -17.92
CA GLU A 578 -7.01 65.69 -18.33
C GLU A 578 -6.52 64.78 -17.18
N LYS A 579 -6.49 65.27 -15.93
CA LYS A 579 -6.19 64.41 -14.76
C LYS A 579 -7.25 63.34 -14.52
N ALA A 580 -8.53 63.62 -14.78
CA ALA A 580 -9.61 62.62 -14.67
C ALA A 580 -9.54 61.55 -15.77
N GLU A 581 -8.93 61.88 -16.91
CA GLU A 581 -8.69 60.95 -18.01
C GLU A 581 -7.61 59.91 -17.67
N GLN A 582 -6.51 60.35 -17.04
CA GLN A 582 -5.40 59.45 -16.63
C GLN A 582 -5.81 58.40 -15.57
N GLU A 583 -6.78 58.71 -14.72
CA GLU A 583 -7.36 57.77 -13.73
C GLU A 583 -8.44 56.84 -14.36
N GLY A 584 -8.68 56.96 -15.67
CA GLY A 584 -9.67 56.18 -16.42
C GLY A 584 -11.12 56.54 -16.06
N VAL A 585 -11.37 57.68 -15.42
CA VAL A 585 -12.72 58.10 -14.99
C VAL A 585 -13.53 58.61 -16.19
N VAL A 586 -12.87 59.32 -17.09
CA VAL A 586 -13.45 59.87 -18.32
C VAL A 586 -13.99 58.76 -19.26
N THR A 587 -13.30 57.62 -19.32
CA THR A 587 -13.74 56.47 -20.14
C THR A 587 -14.94 55.72 -19.57
N ALA A 588 -15.10 55.70 -18.24
CA ALA A 588 -16.21 55.00 -17.58
C ALA A 588 -17.52 55.82 -17.59
N LYS A 589 -17.44 57.15 -17.50
CA LYS A 589 -18.60 58.05 -17.46
C LYS A 589 -18.67 58.97 -18.68
N PRO A 590 -18.71 58.42 -19.91
CA PRO A 590 -18.58 59.20 -21.12
C PRO A 590 -19.69 60.24 -21.29
N GLY A 591 -20.87 60.04 -20.70
CA GLY A 591 -21.98 61.01 -20.79
C GLY A 591 -21.75 62.29 -19.99
N LYS A 592 -21.35 62.18 -18.72
CA LYS A 592 -20.99 63.34 -17.89
C LYS A 592 -19.63 63.91 -18.28
N ALA A 593 -18.76 63.07 -18.81
CA ALA A 593 -17.50 63.49 -19.39
C ALA A 593 -17.78 64.31 -20.65
N MET A 594 -18.68 63.85 -21.52
CA MET A 594 -19.20 64.62 -22.65
C MET A 594 -20.01 65.84 -22.24
N MET A 595 -20.60 65.92 -21.05
CA MET A 595 -21.28 67.13 -20.57
C MET A 595 -20.30 68.14 -19.99
N ALA A 596 -19.31 67.71 -19.22
CA ALA A 596 -18.24 68.55 -18.72
C ALA A 596 -17.36 69.04 -19.88
N ASP A 597 -16.93 68.12 -20.74
CA ASP A 597 -16.28 68.41 -22.02
C ASP A 597 -17.22 69.22 -22.91
N GLY A 598 -18.51 68.91 -22.95
CA GLY A 598 -19.53 69.63 -23.72
C GLY A 598 -19.87 71.01 -23.19
N LEU A 599 -19.62 71.31 -21.92
CA LEU A 599 -19.79 72.64 -21.30
C LEU A 599 -18.51 73.45 -21.40
N ILE A 600 -17.34 72.81 -21.26
CA ILE A 600 -16.05 73.38 -21.67
C ILE A 600 -16.13 73.69 -23.17
N LYS A 601 -16.73 72.81 -23.96
CA LYS A 601 -16.93 72.96 -25.40
C LYS A 601 -18.02 73.97 -25.70
N LYS A 602 -19.18 74.01 -25.04
CA LYS A 602 -20.21 75.05 -25.22
C LYS A 602 -19.76 76.43 -24.78
N ALA A 603 -18.99 76.52 -23.69
CA ALA A 603 -18.33 77.77 -23.31
C ALA A 603 -17.27 78.14 -24.34
N SER A 604 -16.55 77.14 -24.89
CA SER A 604 -15.70 77.34 -26.04
C SER A 604 -16.51 77.71 -27.30
N GLU A 605 -17.74 77.22 -27.51
CA GLU A 605 -18.61 77.46 -28.68
C GLU A 605 -19.28 78.84 -28.58
N GLY A 606 -19.72 79.24 -27.38
CA GLY A 606 -20.42 80.49 -27.11
C GLY A 606 -19.50 81.71 -27.05
N LEU A 607 -18.26 81.51 -26.60
CA LEU A 607 -17.22 82.53 -26.73
C LEU A 607 -16.85 82.63 -28.20
N GLY A 608 -16.79 81.49 -28.88
CA GLY A 608 -16.22 81.37 -30.21
C GLY A 608 -14.75 80.96 -30.22
N VAL A 609 -14.31 80.11 -29.30
CA VAL A 609 -12.97 79.50 -29.24
C VAL A 609 -12.97 78.09 -29.84
N SER A 610 -14.08 77.35 -29.77
CA SER A 610 -14.23 76.04 -30.42
C SER A 610 -15.70 75.70 -30.74
N PRO A 611 -16.11 75.55 -32.02
CA PRO A 611 -15.28 75.91 -33.13
C PRO A 611 -14.98 77.41 -32.97
N PRO A 612 -13.75 77.84 -33.24
CA PRO A 612 -13.43 79.25 -33.15
C PRO A 612 -14.46 80.01 -34.00
N LEU A 613 -15.40 80.71 -33.35
CA LEU A 613 -16.42 81.48 -34.04
C LEU A 613 -15.77 82.80 -34.37
N PRO A 614 -15.91 83.25 -35.62
CA PRO A 614 -15.49 84.58 -35.98
C PRO A 614 -16.26 85.58 -35.15
N LEU A 615 -15.57 86.64 -34.80
CA LEU A 615 -15.90 87.36 -33.60
C LEU A 615 -17.22 88.11 -33.68
N GLU A 616 -17.69 88.55 -34.83
CA GLU A 616 -18.98 89.26 -34.93
C GLU A 616 -20.19 88.36 -35.24
N SER A 617 -20.19 87.11 -34.79
CA SER A 617 -21.44 86.34 -34.78
C SER A 617 -22.48 86.99 -33.86
N ASN A 618 -23.71 87.23 -34.37
CA ASN A 618 -24.90 87.60 -33.58
C ASN A 618 -25.27 86.55 -32.51
N LYS A 619 -24.56 85.43 -32.49
CA LYS A 619 -24.66 84.34 -31.51
C LYS A 619 -23.50 84.30 -30.52
N ILE A 620 -22.46 85.13 -30.67
CA ILE A 620 -21.45 85.28 -29.62
C ILE A 620 -22.11 86.09 -28.51
N VAL A 621 -22.59 85.35 -27.52
CA VAL A 621 -23.33 85.89 -26.38
C VAL A 621 -22.36 85.96 -25.21
N TYR A 622 -21.51 86.99 -25.21
CA TYR A 622 -20.44 87.17 -24.22
C TYR A 622 -20.88 87.01 -22.76
N LYS A 623 -22.14 87.34 -22.48
CA LYS A 623 -22.71 87.27 -21.13
C LYS A 623 -22.98 85.84 -20.64
N SER A 624 -23.51 84.93 -21.47
CA SER A 624 -23.89 83.57 -21.04
C SER A 624 -22.71 82.59 -21.04
N THR A 625 -21.63 82.91 -21.75
CA THR A 625 -20.47 82.02 -21.89
C THR A 625 -19.61 81.94 -20.63
N ILE A 626 -19.49 83.03 -19.88
CA ILE A 626 -18.72 83.06 -18.61
C ILE A 626 -19.33 82.16 -17.54
N GLU A 627 -20.66 81.98 -17.57
CA GLU A 627 -21.40 81.17 -16.59
C GLU A 627 -21.21 79.65 -16.83
N GLN A 628 -21.12 79.22 -18.09
CA GLN A 628 -20.94 77.81 -18.49
C GLN A 628 -19.57 77.22 -18.09
N ILE A 629 -18.51 78.05 -18.03
CA ILE A 629 -17.15 77.62 -17.64
C ILE A 629 -17.11 77.15 -16.18
N LYS A 630 -17.89 77.78 -15.29
CA LYS A 630 -17.94 77.44 -13.86
C LYS A 630 -18.70 76.15 -13.58
N GLU A 631 -19.68 75.81 -14.43
CA GLU A 631 -20.53 74.63 -14.29
C GLU A 631 -19.81 73.33 -14.73
N ALA A 632 -18.92 73.41 -15.72
CA ALA A 632 -18.15 72.27 -16.19
C ALA A 632 -17.16 71.71 -15.14
N ALA A 633 -16.54 72.58 -14.34
CA ALA A 633 -15.62 72.17 -13.28
C ALA A 633 -16.31 71.34 -12.17
N GLY A 634 -17.59 71.61 -11.88
CA GLY A 634 -18.37 70.83 -10.91
C GLY A 634 -18.78 69.43 -11.39
N LEU A 635 -18.96 69.23 -12.70
CA LEU A 635 -19.27 67.91 -13.30
C LEU A 635 -18.07 66.96 -13.31
N ILE A 636 -16.85 67.49 -13.39
CA ILE A 636 -15.63 66.67 -13.38
C ILE A 636 -15.44 65.96 -12.04
N ASP A 637 -15.76 66.63 -10.94
CA ASP A 637 -15.67 66.08 -9.59
C ASP A 637 -16.79 65.06 -9.29
N SER A 638 -17.98 65.26 -9.87
CA SER A 638 -19.10 64.31 -9.72
C SER A 638 -18.84 62.97 -10.41
N MET A 639 -18.18 62.98 -11.58
CA MET A 639 -17.86 61.74 -12.33
C MET A 639 -16.94 60.78 -11.59
N ARG A 640 -15.93 61.30 -10.89
CA ARG A 640 -14.98 60.49 -10.11
C ARG A 640 -15.69 59.75 -8.98
N THR A 641 -16.60 60.43 -8.31
CA THR A 641 -17.45 59.85 -7.26
C THR A 641 -18.36 58.76 -7.83
N GLU A 642 -18.98 59.00 -8.99
CA GLU A 642 -19.92 58.06 -9.61
C GLU A 642 -19.29 56.81 -10.22
N LYS A 643 -18.04 56.86 -10.70
CA LYS A 643 -17.34 55.66 -11.18
C LYS A 643 -17.05 54.69 -10.04
N SER A 644 -16.58 55.21 -8.90
CA SER A 644 -16.36 54.37 -7.71
C SER A 644 -17.67 53.73 -7.24
N ALA A 645 -18.79 54.44 -7.36
CA ALA A 645 -20.12 53.92 -7.09
C ALA A 645 -20.56 52.84 -8.09
N GLU A 646 -20.26 52.98 -9.39
CA GLU A 646 -20.55 51.94 -10.41
C GLU A 646 -19.77 50.65 -10.17
N ASP A 647 -18.47 50.72 -9.89
CA ASP A 647 -17.66 49.52 -9.63
C ASP A 647 -18.17 48.77 -8.37
N ALA A 648 -18.62 49.53 -7.35
CA ALA A 648 -19.27 48.98 -6.17
C ALA A 648 -20.63 48.35 -6.49
N GLN A 649 -21.45 49.01 -7.29
CA GLN A 649 -22.75 48.51 -7.74
C GLN A 649 -22.61 47.27 -8.64
N GLU A 650 -21.63 47.22 -9.54
CA GLU A 650 -21.37 46.05 -10.38
C GLU A 650 -20.98 44.85 -9.51
N ALA A 651 -20.07 45.04 -8.54
CA ALA A 651 -19.70 43.98 -7.61
C ALA A 651 -20.88 43.53 -6.72
N ILE A 652 -21.71 44.47 -6.26
CA ILE A 652 -22.94 44.18 -5.51
C ILE A 652 -23.92 43.39 -6.37
N VAL A 653 -24.12 43.76 -7.63
CA VAL A 653 -25.00 43.06 -8.58
C VAL A 653 -24.45 41.67 -8.93
N GLN A 654 -23.13 41.51 -9.09
CA GLN A 654 -22.51 40.18 -9.29
C GLN A 654 -22.73 39.29 -8.07
N ALA A 655 -22.55 39.84 -6.86
CA ALA A 655 -22.83 39.14 -5.62
C ALA A 655 -24.32 38.80 -5.46
N GLU A 656 -25.22 39.73 -5.76
CA GLU A 656 -26.67 39.53 -5.77
C GLU A 656 -27.08 38.47 -6.80
N THR A 657 -26.47 38.49 -7.99
CA THR A 657 -26.68 37.48 -9.02
C THR A 657 -26.20 36.11 -8.56
N ALA A 658 -25.03 36.01 -7.94
CA ALA A 658 -24.52 34.75 -7.40
C ALA A 658 -25.39 34.22 -6.25
N ILE A 659 -25.85 35.10 -5.35
CA ILE A 659 -26.81 34.79 -4.28
C ILE A 659 -28.12 34.31 -4.89
N GLY A 660 -28.66 35.03 -5.88
CA GLY A 660 -29.89 34.66 -6.57
C GLY A 660 -29.79 33.35 -7.33
N LYS A 661 -28.63 33.03 -7.93
CA LYS A 661 -28.36 31.71 -8.53
C LYS A 661 -28.32 30.61 -7.47
N ALA A 662 -27.66 30.86 -6.33
CA ALA A 662 -27.62 29.91 -5.21
C ALA A 662 -29.02 29.67 -4.60
N GLU A 663 -29.81 30.73 -4.45
CA GLU A 663 -31.22 30.66 -4.00
C GLU A 663 -32.10 29.91 -5.00
N ALA A 664 -32.00 30.23 -6.29
CA ALA A 664 -32.72 29.53 -7.36
C ALA A 664 -32.32 28.05 -7.46
N ALA A 665 -31.09 27.71 -7.06
CA ALA A 665 -30.65 26.33 -6.94
C ALA A 665 -31.09 25.65 -5.62
N GLY A 666 -31.75 26.36 -4.71
CA GLY A 666 -32.25 25.83 -3.45
C GLY A 666 -31.21 25.73 -2.32
N ALA A 667 -30.09 26.47 -2.42
CA ALA A 667 -28.99 26.43 -1.44
C ALA A 667 -29.40 26.80 -0.01
N GLU A 668 -30.56 27.44 0.18
CA GLU A 668 -31.16 27.67 1.49
C GLU A 668 -31.40 26.39 2.30
N VAL A 669 -31.62 25.25 1.61
CA VAL A 669 -31.92 23.98 2.27
C VAL A 669 -30.64 23.22 2.63
N PHE A 670 -29.64 23.24 1.74
CA PHE A 670 -28.43 22.39 1.86
C PHE A 670 -27.15 23.14 2.23
N ALA A 671 -27.10 24.47 2.06
CA ALA A 671 -25.93 25.31 2.35
C ALA A 671 -26.33 26.63 3.06
N ALA A 672 -27.33 26.54 3.95
CA ALA A 672 -27.97 27.68 4.61
C ALA A 672 -26.99 28.66 5.30
N ALA A 673 -25.97 28.13 6.00
CA ALA A 673 -24.99 28.95 6.72
C ALA A 673 -24.13 29.79 5.76
N MET A 674 -23.62 29.18 4.67
CA MET A 674 -22.81 29.86 3.67
C MET A 674 -23.63 30.93 2.93
N LEU A 675 -24.87 30.61 2.57
CA LEU A 675 -25.77 31.57 1.92
C LEU A 675 -26.17 32.71 2.86
N SER A 676 -26.36 32.44 4.16
CA SER A 676 -26.61 33.46 5.18
C SER A 676 -25.42 34.41 5.34
N ASP A 677 -24.20 33.89 5.36
CA ASP A 677 -22.98 34.70 5.43
C ASP A 677 -22.77 35.52 4.15
N ALA A 678 -23.07 34.95 2.97
CA ALA A 678 -23.07 35.67 1.71
C ALA A 678 -24.07 36.85 1.74
N ARG A 679 -25.30 36.61 2.22
CA ARG A 679 -26.33 37.65 2.41
C ARG A 679 -25.88 38.73 3.39
N ALA A 680 -25.26 38.36 4.50
CA ALA A 680 -24.76 39.32 5.49
C ALA A 680 -23.67 40.23 4.90
N ARG A 681 -22.72 39.65 4.14
CA ARG A 681 -21.67 40.40 3.45
C ARG A 681 -22.23 41.29 2.35
N HIS A 682 -23.23 40.82 1.61
CA HIS A 682 -23.95 41.61 0.62
C HIS A 682 -24.70 42.79 1.26
N ALA A 683 -25.41 42.57 2.38
CA ALA A 683 -26.08 43.64 3.13
C ALA A 683 -25.09 44.67 3.71
N GLN A 684 -23.90 44.21 4.16
CA GLN A 684 -22.83 45.08 4.58
C GLN A 684 -22.28 45.92 3.42
N ALA A 685 -22.10 45.31 2.24
CA ALA A 685 -21.71 46.03 1.02
C ALA A 685 -22.74 47.11 0.63
N GLN A 686 -24.04 46.79 0.68
CA GLN A 686 -25.12 47.77 0.43
C GLN A 686 -25.16 48.90 1.46
N THR A 687 -24.78 48.62 2.71
CA THR A 687 -24.72 49.65 3.76
C THR A 687 -23.55 50.61 3.50
N LEU A 688 -22.37 50.07 3.19
CA LEU A 688 -21.19 50.85 2.84
C LEU A 688 -21.39 51.68 1.55
N GLU A 689 -22.13 51.14 0.59
CA GLU A 689 -22.50 51.87 -0.64
C GLU A 689 -23.44 53.05 -0.34
N LYS A 690 -24.41 52.88 0.57
CA LYS A 690 -25.27 53.97 1.06
C LYS A 690 -24.52 55.02 1.88
N GLU A 691 -23.44 54.64 2.54
CA GLU A 691 -22.54 55.54 3.27
C GLU A 691 -21.50 56.23 2.34
N ALA A 692 -21.58 55.99 1.03
CA ALA A 692 -20.65 56.48 0.01
C ALA A 692 -19.19 55.99 0.16
N SER A 693 -18.96 54.91 0.93
CA SER A 693 -17.66 54.20 1.00
C SER A 693 -17.55 53.15 -0.11
N HIS A 694 -17.56 53.62 -1.36
CA HIS A 694 -17.74 52.76 -2.53
C HIS A 694 -16.64 51.70 -2.72
N VAL A 695 -15.39 52.00 -2.34
CA VAL A 695 -14.27 51.05 -2.49
C VAL A 695 -14.40 49.87 -1.53
N GLU A 696 -14.80 50.12 -0.28
CA GLU A 696 -14.98 49.08 0.74
C GLU A 696 -16.24 48.25 0.47
N ALA A 697 -17.29 48.88 -0.08
CA ALA A 697 -18.50 48.21 -0.56
C ALA A 697 -18.18 47.17 -1.65
N ALA A 698 -17.37 47.53 -2.66
CA ALA A 698 -16.96 46.60 -3.72
C ALA A 698 -16.19 45.37 -3.18
N LEU A 699 -15.35 45.55 -2.16
CA LEU A 699 -14.60 44.45 -1.52
C LEU A 699 -15.53 43.47 -0.81
N MET A 700 -16.47 43.97 0.00
CA MET A 700 -17.43 43.15 0.74
C MET A 700 -18.38 42.41 -0.21
N ALA A 701 -18.76 43.03 -1.33
CA ALA A 701 -19.57 42.40 -2.36
C ALA A 701 -18.85 41.22 -3.04
N ARG A 702 -17.57 41.35 -3.40
CA ARG A 702 -16.79 40.21 -3.95
C ARG A 702 -16.64 39.04 -2.97
N GLN A 703 -16.56 39.31 -1.67
CA GLN A 703 -16.56 38.25 -0.66
C GLN A 703 -17.93 37.54 -0.58
N ALA A 704 -19.03 38.30 -0.69
CA ALA A 704 -20.37 37.74 -0.76
C ALA A 704 -20.58 36.85 -2.00
N GLU A 705 -20.12 37.31 -3.17
CA GLU A 705 -20.16 36.54 -4.42
C GLU A 705 -19.49 35.17 -4.28
N ARG A 706 -18.28 35.13 -3.72
CA ARG A 706 -17.53 33.87 -3.54
C ARG A 706 -18.27 32.88 -2.63
N LEU A 707 -18.79 33.34 -1.49
CA LEU A 707 -19.54 32.51 -0.56
C LEU A 707 -20.83 31.96 -1.19
N ALA A 708 -21.48 32.77 -2.03
CA ALA A 708 -22.68 32.34 -2.77
C ALA A 708 -22.35 31.29 -3.85
N LEU A 709 -21.23 31.42 -4.55
CA LEU A 709 -20.75 30.41 -5.49
C LEU A 709 -20.40 29.10 -4.78
N ASP A 710 -19.69 29.15 -3.66
CA ASP A 710 -19.38 27.95 -2.87
C ASP A 710 -20.66 27.24 -2.39
N ALA A 711 -21.65 28.02 -1.92
CA ALA A 711 -22.96 27.49 -1.56
C ALA A 711 -23.65 26.82 -2.75
N LEU A 712 -23.64 27.44 -3.93
CA LEU A 712 -24.23 26.92 -5.16
C LEU A 712 -23.63 25.56 -5.59
N TYR A 713 -22.32 25.35 -5.42
CA TYR A 713 -21.64 24.11 -5.87
C TYR A 713 -21.62 22.97 -4.84
N THR A 714 -22.20 23.13 -3.64
CA THR A 714 -22.09 22.18 -2.51
C THR A 714 -22.35 20.70 -2.89
N HIS A 715 -23.47 20.40 -3.54
CA HIS A 715 -23.81 19.00 -3.89
C HIS A 715 -22.88 18.37 -4.92
N VAL A 716 -22.33 19.17 -5.83
CA VAL A 716 -21.32 18.70 -6.78
C VAL A 716 -20.05 18.30 -6.02
N LEU A 717 -19.64 19.11 -5.04
CA LEU A 717 -18.47 18.82 -4.20
C LEU A 717 -18.69 17.55 -3.35
N GLU A 718 -19.88 17.36 -2.77
CA GLU A 718 -20.24 16.13 -2.05
C GLU A 718 -20.17 14.88 -2.96
N ALA A 719 -20.59 15.00 -4.22
CA ALA A 719 -20.50 13.93 -5.21
C ALA A 719 -19.04 13.59 -5.54
N ASP A 720 -18.19 14.61 -5.72
CA ASP A 720 -16.76 14.43 -5.98
C ASP A 720 -16.04 13.75 -4.80
N GLU A 721 -16.38 14.13 -3.56
CA GLU A 721 -15.85 13.49 -2.36
C GLU A 721 -16.29 12.01 -2.26
N ALA A 722 -17.57 11.73 -2.53
CA ALA A 722 -18.08 10.35 -2.56
C ALA A 722 -17.38 9.50 -3.63
N ILE A 723 -17.10 10.06 -4.81
CA ILE A 723 -16.33 9.42 -5.89
C ILE A 723 -14.89 9.14 -5.46
N ALA A 724 -14.24 10.10 -4.78
CA ALA A 724 -12.89 9.92 -4.26
C ALA A 724 -12.82 8.77 -3.24
N ASN A 725 -13.80 8.69 -2.33
CA ASN A 725 -13.92 7.59 -1.37
C ASN A 725 -14.17 6.24 -2.09
N ALA A 726 -15.02 6.21 -3.11
CA ALA A 726 -15.25 5.01 -3.90
C ALA A 726 -13.96 4.51 -4.59
N ARG A 727 -13.14 5.44 -5.12
CA ARG A 727 -11.83 5.10 -5.71
C ARG A 727 -10.86 4.52 -4.69
N PHE A 728 -10.80 5.11 -3.48
CA PHE A 728 -9.92 4.65 -2.41
C PHE A 728 -10.18 3.18 -2.03
N TYR A 729 -11.45 2.78 -1.91
CA TYR A 729 -11.83 1.40 -1.63
C TYR A 729 -11.91 0.50 -2.88
N GLN A 730 -11.07 0.77 -3.90
CA GLN A 730 -10.97 -0.01 -5.13
C GLN A 730 -12.28 -0.13 -5.93
N GLY A 731 -13.14 0.89 -5.89
CA GLY A 731 -14.41 0.91 -6.64
C GLY A 731 -14.25 0.67 -8.15
N MET A 732 -13.12 1.07 -8.74
CA MET A 732 -12.84 0.75 -10.16
C MET A 732 -12.55 -0.72 -10.40
N LYS A 733 -12.03 -1.47 -9.42
CA LYS A 733 -11.79 -2.92 -9.55
C LYS A 733 -13.11 -3.71 -9.51
N TYR A 734 -14.05 -3.28 -8.66
CA TYR A 734 -15.26 -4.05 -8.38
C TYR A 734 -16.51 -3.52 -9.11
N SER A 735 -16.51 -2.27 -9.57
CA SER A 735 -17.67 -1.63 -10.22
C SER A 735 -17.26 -0.48 -11.16
N ASP A 736 -16.38 -0.76 -12.12
CA ASP A 736 -15.80 0.23 -13.04
C ASP A 736 -16.86 1.05 -13.81
N ALA A 737 -17.78 0.37 -14.49
CA ALA A 737 -18.82 1.03 -15.29
C ALA A 737 -19.74 1.94 -14.45
N ALA A 738 -20.08 1.53 -13.23
CA ALA A 738 -20.93 2.32 -12.33
C ALA A 738 -20.19 3.54 -11.78
N LEU A 739 -18.89 3.40 -11.47
CA LEU A 739 -18.07 4.51 -10.99
C LEU A 739 -17.76 5.50 -12.11
N ALA A 740 -17.51 5.02 -13.33
CA ALA A 740 -17.42 5.83 -14.53
C ALA A 740 -18.71 6.63 -14.76
N GLN A 741 -19.88 5.99 -14.61
CA GLN A 741 -21.16 6.68 -14.71
C GLN A 741 -21.36 7.74 -13.61
N ALA A 742 -20.96 7.46 -12.36
CA ALA A 742 -21.00 8.46 -11.29
C ALA A 742 -20.10 9.67 -11.60
N ILE A 743 -18.92 9.45 -12.18
CA ILE A 743 -18.01 10.51 -12.64
C ILE A 743 -18.63 11.31 -13.78
N ILE A 744 -19.28 10.65 -14.73
CA ILE A 744 -20.01 11.32 -15.84
C ILE A 744 -21.14 12.17 -15.26
N ASN A 745 -21.97 11.61 -14.38
CA ASN A 745 -23.08 12.33 -13.73
C ASN A 745 -22.59 13.56 -12.95
N ALA A 746 -21.46 13.47 -12.23
CA ALA A 746 -20.87 14.62 -11.53
C ALA A 746 -20.36 15.71 -12.50
N LYS A 747 -19.78 15.32 -13.64
CA LYS A 747 -19.37 16.26 -14.70
C LYS A 747 -20.58 16.92 -15.38
N GLU A 748 -21.60 16.13 -15.71
CA GLU A 748 -22.85 16.64 -16.29
C GLU A 748 -23.60 17.55 -15.31
N ALA A 749 -23.57 17.26 -14.01
CA ALA A 749 -24.09 18.15 -12.99
C ALA A 749 -23.41 19.53 -13.02
N ARG A 750 -22.07 19.58 -13.11
CA ARG A 750 -21.34 20.86 -13.26
C ARG A 750 -21.74 21.64 -14.51
N ILE A 751 -21.91 20.94 -15.63
CA ILE A 751 -22.33 21.57 -16.90
C ILE A 751 -23.76 22.11 -16.76
N ALA A 752 -24.70 21.30 -16.27
CA ALA A 752 -26.09 21.70 -16.04
C ALA A 752 -26.20 22.89 -15.08
N LEU A 753 -25.35 22.93 -14.04
CA LEU A 753 -25.29 24.05 -13.10
C LEU A 753 -24.80 25.34 -13.77
N GLY A 754 -23.79 25.26 -14.64
CA GLY A 754 -23.30 26.40 -15.43
C GLY A 754 -24.31 26.93 -16.45
N GLU A 755 -25.23 26.06 -16.92
CA GLU A 755 -26.33 26.41 -17.83
C GLU A 755 -27.60 26.89 -17.11
N GLY A 756 -27.61 26.96 -15.77
CA GLY A 756 -28.76 27.38 -14.98
C GLY A 756 -29.86 26.30 -14.81
N ARG A 757 -29.57 25.04 -15.17
CA ARG A 757 -30.48 23.90 -15.01
C ARG A 757 -30.32 23.26 -13.63
N TYR A 758 -30.70 23.99 -12.58
CA TYR A 758 -30.35 23.64 -11.20
C TYR A 758 -30.95 22.33 -10.68
N GLU A 759 -32.23 22.05 -10.96
CA GLU A 759 -32.87 20.77 -10.57
C GLU A 759 -32.15 19.57 -11.22
N VAL A 760 -31.81 19.68 -12.51
CA VAL A 760 -31.08 18.65 -13.25
C VAL A 760 -29.68 18.46 -12.66
N SER A 761 -28.98 19.54 -12.34
CA SER A 761 -27.69 19.48 -11.66
C SER A 761 -27.79 18.79 -10.30
N HIS A 762 -28.78 19.16 -9.48
CA HIS A 762 -29.00 18.55 -8.18
C HIS A 762 -29.26 17.05 -8.29
N ASP A 763 -30.17 16.65 -9.18
CA ASP A 763 -30.50 15.25 -9.41
C ASP A 763 -29.27 14.44 -9.88
N LEU A 764 -28.49 14.99 -10.80
CA LEU A 764 -27.28 14.34 -11.31
C LEU A 764 -26.19 14.23 -10.23
N ALA A 765 -25.95 15.31 -9.46
CA ALA A 765 -24.99 15.30 -8.35
C ALA A 765 -25.40 14.33 -7.25
N LYS A 766 -26.68 14.31 -6.87
CA LYS A 766 -27.23 13.38 -5.90
C LYS A 766 -27.13 11.93 -6.37
N ARG A 767 -27.49 11.64 -7.63
CA ARG A 767 -27.31 10.32 -8.24
C ARG A 767 -25.84 9.90 -8.25
N ALA A 768 -24.93 10.81 -8.62
CA ALA A 768 -23.50 10.55 -8.59
C ALA A 768 -23.01 10.20 -7.17
N ALA A 769 -23.42 10.98 -6.16
CA ALA A 769 -23.07 10.74 -4.77
C ALA A 769 -23.67 9.41 -4.23
N GLU A 770 -24.94 9.13 -4.50
CA GLU A 770 -25.61 7.89 -4.10
C GLU A 770 -24.98 6.67 -4.77
N GLN A 771 -24.70 6.75 -6.08
CA GLN A 771 -24.00 5.69 -6.81
C GLN A 771 -22.60 5.47 -6.24
N ALA A 772 -21.82 6.53 -6.01
CA ALA A 772 -20.48 6.42 -5.45
C ALA A 772 -20.48 5.84 -4.03
N ARG A 773 -21.45 6.23 -3.18
CA ARG A 773 -21.63 5.64 -1.83
C ARG A 773 -22.04 4.16 -1.90
N ALA A 774 -22.94 3.80 -2.80
CA ALA A 774 -23.34 2.41 -3.04
C ALA A 774 -22.16 1.56 -3.54
N ILE A 775 -21.35 2.10 -4.46
CA ILE A 775 -20.13 1.45 -4.95
C ILE A 775 -19.12 1.28 -3.82
N THR A 776 -18.96 2.28 -2.94
CA THR A 776 -18.08 2.18 -1.77
C THR A 776 -18.53 1.04 -0.85
N ALA A 777 -19.84 0.98 -0.53
CA ALA A 777 -20.40 -0.08 0.31
C ALA A 777 -20.24 -1.46 -0.35
N PHE A 778 -20.55 -1.58 -1.64
CA PHE A 778 -20.40 -2.81 -2.41
C PHE A 778 -18.94 -3.27 -2.49
N SER A 779 -18.00 -2.35 -2.69
CA SER A 779 -16.57 -2.66 -2.79
C SER A 779 -16.03 -3.15 -1.45
N ARG A 780 -16.42 -2.50 -0.35
CA ARG A 780 -16.11 -2.95 1.01
C ARG A 780 -16.69 -4.33 1.32
N GLU A 781 -17.93 -4.58 0.91
CA GLU A 781 -18.55 -5.90 1.08
C GLU A 781 -17.84 -6.97 0.25
N LYS A 782 -17.56 -6.70 -1.03
CA LYS A 782 -16.85 -7.65 -1.90
C LYS A 782 -15.47 -7.98 -1.37
N ASP A 783 -14.72 -6.98 -0.94
CA ASP A 783 -13.38 -7.17 -0.38
C ASP A 783 -13.42 -7.99 0.92
N PHE A 784 -14.34 -7.66 1.83
CA PHE A 784 -14.57 -8.44 3.06
C PHE A 784 -14.93 -9.90 2.74
N ARG A 785 -15.90 -10.12 1.84
CA ARG A 785 -16.35 -11.47 1.45
C ARG A 785 -15.23 -12.28 0.81
N LEU A 786 -14.40 -11.67 -0.03
CA LEU A 786 -13.22 -12.31 -0.61
C LEU A 786 -12.23 -12.74 0.49
N ARG A 787 -11.87 -11.83 1.39
CA ARG A 787 -10.97 -12.15 2.52
C ARG A 787 -11.55 -13.20 3.46
N ALA A 788 -12.84 -13.13 3.79
CA ALA A 788 -13.52 -14.11 4.62
C ALA A 788 -13.56 -15.49 3.93
N ALA A 789 -13.78 -15.54 2.61
CA ALA A 789 -13.74 -16.78 1.83
C ALA A 789 -12.32 -17.37 1.73
N GLU A 790 -11.30 -16.53 1.57
CA GLU A 790 -9.89 -16.93 1.63
C GLU A 790 -9.56 -17.53 3.00
N LEU A 791 -9.93 -16.85 4.09
CA LEU A 791 -9.74 -17.35 5.45
C LEU A 791 -10.50 -18.64 5.70
N LYS A 792 -11.74 -18.76 5.21
CA LYS A 792 -12.51 -20.00 5.30
C LYS A 792 -11.81 -21.15 4.57
N THR A 793 -11.17 -20.87 3.43
CA THR A 793 -10.38 -21.84 2.68
C THR A 793 -9.13 -22.25 3.44
N ILE A 794 -8.37 -21.29 3.98
CA ILE A 794 -7.18 -21.53 4.82
C ILE A 794 -7.58 -22.35 6.05
N LEU A 795 -8.68 -22.01 6.70
CA LEU A 795 -9.13 -22.68 7.91
C LEU A 795 -9.64 -24.09 7.59
N THR A 796 -10.36 -24.29 6.48
CA THR A 796 -10.73 -25.64 5.99
C THR A 796 -9.49 -26.50 5.68
N ALA A 797 -8.46 -25.92 5.08
CA ALA A 797 -7.18 -26.59 4.87
C ALA A 797 -6.49 -26.91 6.21
N SER A 798 -6.57 -26.00 7.18
CA SER A 798 -6.01 -26.16 8.53
C SER A 798 -6.70 -27.29 9.33
N ILE A 799 -8.01 -27.47 9.18
CA ILE A 799 -8.77 -28.61 9.74
C ILE A 799 -8.27 -29.93 9.15
N ARG A 800 -7.87 -29.95 7.88
CA ARG A 800 -7.31 -31.14 7.22
C ARG A 800 -5.81 -31.32 7.49
N SER A 801 -5.18 -30.32 8.09
CA SER A 801 -3.77 -30.36 8.49
C SER A 801 -3.59 -30.97 9.89
N GLY A 802 -2.36 -31.00 10.39
CA GLY A 802 -2.07 -31.41 11.76
C GLY A 802 -2.89 -30.64 12.80
N ALA A 803 -3.10 -29.34 12.62
CA ALA A 803 -3.83 -28.51 13.59
C ALA A 803 -5.25 -29.02 13.87
N GLY A 804 -5.95 -29.56 12.87
CA GLY A 804 -7.28 -30.14 13.05
C GLY A 804 -7.35 -31.35 13.99
N PHE A 805 -6.25 -32.08 14.17
CA PHE A 805 -6.20 -33.27 15.03
C PHE A 805 -5.65 -32.97 16.42
N PHE A 806 -4.71 -32.02 16.52
CA PHE A 806 -3.99 -31.73 17.78
C PHE A 806 -4.47 -30.44 18.46
N GLN A 807 -5.14 -29.54 17.75
CA GLN A 807 -5.71 -28.27 18.24
C GLN A 807 -7.20 -28.07 17.80
N PRO A 808 -8.08 -29.07 17.95
CA PRO A 808 -9.43 -29.01 17.39
C PRO A 808 -10.33 -27.94 18.03
N THR A 809 -10.12 -27.62 19.31
CA THR A 809 -10.92 -26.62 20.05
C THR A 809 -10.61 -25.20 19.56
N GLU A 810 -9.33 -24.86 19.44
CA GLU A 810 -8.87 -23.54 19.00
C GLU A 810 -9.32 -23.23 17.58
N LEU A 811 -9.23 -24.22 16.67
CA LEU A 811 -9.75 -24.07 15.31
C LEU A 811 -11.27 -23.93 15.27
N ARG A 812 -12.02 -24.61 16.16
CA ARG A 812 -13.48 -24.48 16.23
C ARG A 812 -13.91 -23.08 16.68
N GLU A 813 -13.24 -22.51 17.67
CA GLU A 813 -13.47 -21.13 18.11
C GLU A 813 -13.19 -20.13 16.98
N MET A 814 -12.10 -20.33 16.21
CA MET A 814 -11.79 -19.49 15.05
C MET A 814 -12.82 -19.62 13.92
N ILE A 815 -13.40 -20.80 13.72
CA ILE A 815 -14.51 -21.02 12.78
C ILE A 815 -15.74 -20.21 13.22
N GLU A 816 -16.12 -20.34 14.48
CA GLU A 816 -17.29 -19.65 15.05
C GLU A 816 -17.11 -18.14 14.99
N GLU A 817 -15.90 -17.65 15.27
CA GLU A 817 -15.54 -16.23 15.13
C GLU A 817 -15.63 -15.77 13.66
N LEU A 818 -15.11 -16.53 12.70
CA LEU A 818 -15.22 -16.19 11.27
C LEU A 818 -16.68 -16.13 10.81
N TYR A 819 -17.50 -17.11 11.21
CA TYR A 819 -18.93 -17.12 10.88
C TYR A 819 -19.67 -15.96 11.54
N SER A 820 -19.36 -15.64 12.80
CA SER A 820 -19.92 -14.48 13.48
C SER A 820 -19.56 -13.16 12.79
N LEU A 821 -18.32 -13.02 12.34
CA LEU A 821 -17.88 -11.85 11.57
C LEU A 821 -18.60 -11.78 10.22
N ASP A 822 -18.78 -12.90 9.53
CA ASP A 822 -19.46 -12.99 8.23
C ASP A 822 -20.97 -12.73 8.30
N GLU A 823 -21.63 -13.14 9.39
CA GLU A 823 -23.05 -12.90 9.65
C GLU A 823 -23.33 -11.47 10.11
N THR A 824 -22.44 -10.87 10.91
CA THR A 824 -22.65 -9.54 11.49
C THR A 824 -22.09 -8.40 10.65
N PHE A 825 -21.38 -8.71 9.56
CA PHE A 825 -20.69 -7.72 8.74
C PHE A 825 -21.64 -6.62 8.23
N VAL A 826 -21.20 -5.37 8.39
CA VAL A 826 -21.86 -4.19 7.81
C VAL A 826 -20.82 -3.31 7.12
N PRO A 827 -21.03 -2.89 5.85
CA PRO A 827 -20.05 -2.10 5.09
C PRO A 827 -19.60 -0.79 5.77
N GLY A 828 -20.45 -0.22 6.63
CA GLY A 828 -20.12 1.00 7.39
C GLY A 828 -19.00 0.82 8.42
N LYS A 829 -18.74 -0.41 8.88
CA LYS A 829 -17.70 -0.73 9.87
C LYS A 829 -16.54 -1.54 9.26
N TYR A 830 -16.38 -1.48 7.95
CA TYR A 830 -15.41 -2.30 7.21
C TYR A 830 -14.01 -2.30 7.84
N ASP A 831 -13.47 -1.15 8.22
CA ASP A 831 -12.10 -1.07 8.76
C ASP A 831 -11.92 -1.88 10.06
N ASP A 832 -12.92 -1.90 10.95
CA ASP A 832 -12.92 -2.71 12.20
C ASP A 832 -13.00 -4.21 11.89
N TYR A 833 -13.90 -4.61 10.97
CA TYR A 833 -13.97 -6.01 10.52
C TYR A 833 -12.68 -6.46 9.83
N ASN A 834 -12.03 -5.57 9.08
CA ASN A 834 -10.81 -5.88 8.37
C ASN A 834 -9.64 -6.15 9.33
N GLU A 835 -9.55 -5.37 10.42
CA GLU A 835 -8.58 -5.60 11.49
C GLU A 835 -8.85 -6.93 12.22
N LYS A 836 -10.13 -7.24 12.50
CA LYS A 836 -10.53 -8.51 13.12
C LYS A 836 -10.18 -9.71 12.23
N LEU A 837 -10.43 -9.64 10.93
CA LEU A 837 -10.02 -10.68 9.99
C LEU A 837 -8.50 -10.86 9.94
N ALA A 838 -7.72 -9.77 9.99
CA ALA A 838 -6.26 -9.85 10.03
C ALA A 838 -5.74 -10.50 11.33
N LYS A 839 -6.34 -10.18 12.48
CA LYS A 839 -6.04 -10.84 13.76
C LYS A 839 -6.38 -12.33 13.74
N LEU A 840 -7.53 -12.68 13.17
CA LEU A 840 -7.96 -14.06 13.02
C LEU A 840 -7.00 -14.84 12.10
N GLN A 841 -6.58 -14.24 10.98
CA GLN A 841 -5.56 -14.80 10.10
C GLN A 841 -4.27 -15.14 10.85
N GLY A 842 -3.74 -14.18 11.62
CA GLY A 842 -2.52 -14.39 12.41
C GLY A 842 -2.66 -15.52 13.43
N ARG A 843 -3.85 -15.68 14.04
CA ARG A 843 -4.13 -16.80 14.96
C ARG A 843 -4.20 -18.15 14.23
N ILE A 844 -4.79 -18.21 13.04
CA ILE A 844 -4.85 -19.44 12.23
C ILE A 844 -3.43 -19.86 11.83
N GLU A 845 -2.62 -18.92 11.36
CA GLU A 845 -1.22 -19.18 10.96
C GLU A 845 -0.39 -19.65 12.15
N ALA A 846 -0.54 -19.03 13.33
CA ALA A 846 0.12 -19.46 14.55
C ALA A 846 -0.28 -20.90 14.94
N ALA A 847 -1.57 -21.22 14.94
CA ALA A 847 -2.04 -22.57 15.26
C ALA A 847 -1.43 -23.64 14.34
N VAL A 848 -1.40 -23.39 13.03
CA VAL A 848 -0.80 -24.32 12.06
C VAL A 848 0.71 -24.47 12.27
N ASN A 849 1.41 -23.37 12.53
CA ASN A 849 2.87 -23.37 12.69
C ASN A 849 3.33 -23.97 14.03
N ASP A 850 2.55 -23.80 15.10
CA ASP A 850 2.91 -24.26 16.45
C ASP A 850 2.50 -25.72 16.72
N THR A 851 1.54 -26.26 15.94
CA THR A 851 1.05 -27.64 16.11
C THR A 851 2.16 -28.72 16.09
N PRO A 852 3.16 -28.68 15.17
CA PRO A 852 4.24 -29.67 15.18
C PRO A 852 5.02 -29.67 16.50
N ALA A 853 5.36 -28.48 17.02
CA ALA A 853 6.11 -28.35 18.26
C ALA A 853 5.29 -28.78 19.49
N ALA A 854 3.99 -28.45 19.52
CA ALA A 854 3.09 -28.89 20.57
C ALA A 854 2.96 -30.43 20.60
N MET A 855 2.80 -31.06 19.45
CA MET A 855 2.73 -32.52 19.33
C MET A 855 4.05 -33.20 19.72
N GLU A 856 5.18 -32.73 19.19
CA GLU A 856 6.51 -33.29 19.51
C GLU A 856 6.82 -33.14 21.01
N LYS A 857 6.41 -32.04 21.65
CA LYS A 857 6.56 -31.85 23.10
C LYS A 857 5.77 -32.89 23.91
N VAL A 858 4.53 -33.20 23.52
CA VAL A 858 3.72 -34.24 24.18
C VAL A 858 4.36 -35.62 23.99
N VAL A 859 4.77 -35.94 22.76
CA VAL A 859 5.45 -37.21 22.45
C VAL A 859 6.73 -37.35 23.26
N GLN A 860 7.58 -36.32 23.27
CA GLN A 860 8.85 -36.35 24.00
C GLN A 860 8.63 -36.45 25.51
N GLY A 861 7.61 -35.78 26.05
CA GLY A 861 7.23 -35.91 27.46
C GLY A 861 6.93 -37.36 27.85
N HIS A 862 6.15 -38.08 27.04
CA HIS A 862 5.85 -39.48 27.29
C HIS A 862 7.04 -40.42 27.03
N LEU A 863 7.90 -40.14 26.03
CA LEU A 863 9.12 -40.91 25.80
C LEU A 863 10.12 -40.79 26.96
N ASN A 864 10.33 -39.57 27.47
CA ASN A 864 11.17 -39.32 28.64
C ASN A 864 10.61 -40.05 29.87
N TYR A 865 9.29 -40.00 30.07
CA TYR A 865 8.63 -40.69 31.17
C TYR A 865 8.79 -42.22 31.08
N LEU A 866 8.64 -42.81 29.89
CA LEU A 866 8.89 -44.24 29.69
C LEU A 866 10.34 -44.63 30.03
N GLU A 867 11.30 -43.77 29.71
CA GLU A 867 12.72 -43.99 30.06
C GLU A 867 12.96 -43.92 31.58
N GLU A 868 12.31 -42.99 32.29
CA GLU A 868 12.35 -42.94 33.74
C GLU A 868 11.73 -44.19 34.38
N MET A 869 10.59 -44.64 33.86
CA MET A 869 9.92 -45.86 34.35
C MET A 869 10.78 -47.12 34.10
N GLU A 870 11.45 -47.23 32.95
CA GLU A 870 12.41 -48.31 32.69
C GLU A 870 13.56 -48.33 33.70
N LYS A 871 14.10 -47.15 34.08
CA LYS A 871 15.12 -47.05 35.14
C LYS A 871 14.62 -47.50 36.51
N LEU A 872 13.32 -47.37 36.77
CA LEU A 872 12.65 -47.82 37.98
C LEU A 872 12.20 -49.30 37.93
N GLY A 873 12.59 -50.06 36.91
CA GLY A 873 12.31 -51.51 36.80
C GLY A 873 11.09 -51.89 35.97
N ALA A 874 10.42 -50.93 35.31
CA ALA A 874 9.27 -51.22 34.44
C ALA A 874 9.60 -52.21 33.30
N GLY A 875 10.86 -52.25 32.88
CA GLY A 875 11.34 -53.13 31.82
C GLY A 875 11.17 -54.62 32.12
N GLU A 876 11.10 -55.02 33.39
CA GLU A 876 10.88 -56.42 33.78
C GLU A 876 9.39 -56.78 33.86
N ILE A 877 8.52 -55.78 34.04
CA ILE A 877 7.08 -55.93 34.32
C ILE A 877 6.24 -55.73 33.05
N ALA A 878 6.59 -54.74 32.23
CA ALA A 878 5.78 -54.25 31.11
C ALA A 878 6.60 -54.00 29.84
N ALA A 879 7.64 -54.82 29.60
CA ALA A 879 8.57 -54.70 28.45
C ALA A 879 7.86 -54.49 27.11
N TYR A 880 6.82 -55.29 26.86
CA TYR A 880 6.06 -55.25 25.61
C TYR A 880 5.26 -53.94 25.45
N GLN A 881 4.64 -53.45 26.53
CA GLN A 881 3.89 -52.20 26.52
C GLN A 881 4.84 -51.02 26.31
N ILE A 882 6.03 -51.04 26.91
CA ILE A 882 7.04 -49.99 26.75
C ILE A 882 7.57 -49.96 25.31
N SER A 883 7.97 -51.11 24.75
CA SER A 883 8.44 -51.18 23.36
C SER A 883 7.36 -50.75 22.37
N THR A 884 6.11 -51.16 22.61
CA THR A 884 4.96 -50.82 21.75
C THR A 884 4.55 -49.35 21.91
N ALA A 885 4.66 -48.78 23.12
CA ALA A 885 4.41 -47.36 23.38
C ALA A 885 5.47 -46.49 22.68
N ARG A 886 6.76 -46.82 22.85
CA ARG A 886 7.87 -46.14 22.15
C ARG A 886 7.69 -46.20 20.64
N TRP A 887 7.36 -47.39 20.10
CA TRP A 887 7.08 -47.54 18.67
C TRP A 887 5.90 -46.67 18.23
N ALA A 888 4.77 -46.70 18.93
CA ALA A 888 3.59 -45.92 18.57
C ALA A 888 3.82 -44.40 18.66
N LEU A 889 4.54 -43.92 19.67
CA LEU A 889 4.92 -42.52 19.85
C LEU A 889 5.88 -42.05 18.74
N ASN A 890 6.88 -42.86 18.39
CA ASN A 890 7.78 -42.54 17.27
C ASN A 890 7.07 -42.58 15.92
N GLN A 891 6.18 -43.56 15.71
CA GLN A 891 5.33 -43.62 14.52
C GLN A 891 4.41 -42.40 14.41
N ALA A 892 3.92 -41.86 15.53
CA ALA A 892 3.14 -40.63 15.52
C ALA A 892 3.91 -39.46 14.91
N VAL A 893 5.19 -39.28 15.27
CA VAL A 893 6.05 -38.23 14.70
C VAL A 893 6.34 -38.50 13.22
N MET A 894 6.62 -39.76 12.85
CA MET A 894 6.88 -40.13 11.46
C MET A 894 5.66 -39.93 10.57
N ASP A 895 4.48 -40.37 11.00
CA ASP A 895 3.23 -40.17 10.28
C ASP A 895 2.86 -38.68 10.18
N TYR A 896 3.17 -37.87 11.20
CA TYR A 896 2.96 -36.43 11.13
C TYR A 896 3.83 -35.77 10.04
N ARG A 897 5.13 -36.09 10.04
CA ARG A 897 6.07 -35.61 9.01
C ARG A 897 5.70 -36.09 7.61
N ALA A 898 5.10 -37.27 7.50
CA ALA A 898 4.55 -37.82 6.27
C ALA A 898 3.15 -37.27 5.91
N GLN A 899 2.67 -36.24 6.60
CA GLN A 899 1.35 -35.61 6.41
C GLN A 899 0.15 -36.56 6.60
N ARG A 900 0.35 -37.68 7.29
CA ARG A 900 -0.68 -38.66 7.65
C ARG A 900 -1.26 -38.35 9.03
N TYR A 901 -1.85 -37.16 9.18
CA TYR A 901 -2.23 -36.59 10.48
C TYR A 901 -3.20 -37.44 11.29
N ALA A 902 -4.20 -38.07 10.65
CA ALA A 902 -5.13 -38.97 11.35
C ALA A 902 -4.42 -40.19 11.97
N LYS A 903 -3.52 -40.83 11.21
CA LYS A 903 -2.71 -41.97 11.69
C LYS A 903 -1.73 -41.54 12.77
N SER A 904 -1.13 -40.37 12.61
CA SER A 904 -0.27 -39.76 13.62
C SER A 904 -1.00 -39.57 14.95
N TYR A 905 -2.21 -39.01 14.92
CA TYR A 905 -3.02 -38.80 16.11
C TYR A 905 -3.45 -40.12 16.77
N GLU A 906 -3.85 -41.12 15.98
CA GLU A 906 -4.17 -42.47 16.47
C GLU A 906 -2.97 -43.15 17.14
N ALA A 907 -1.80 -43.06 16.50
CA ALA A 907 -0.54 -43.60 17.00
C ALA A 907 -0.13 -42.90 18.31
N MET A 908 -0.26 -41.56 18.38
CA MET A 908 -0.01 -40.80 19.60
C MET A 908 -0.95 -41.25 20.73
N ARG A 909 -2.27 -41.30 20.50
CA ARG A 909 -3.25 -41.76 21.50
C ARG A 909 -2.98 -43.20 21.96
N LYS A 910 -2.56 -44.07 21.05
CA LYS A 910 -2.15 -45.45 21.39
C LYS A 910 -0.91 -45.43 22.29
N GLY A 911 0.11 -44.64 21.94
CA GLY A 911 1.32 -44.46 22.73
C GLY A 911 1.07 -43.91 24.13
N VAL A 912 0.26 -42.85 24.25
CA VAL A 912 -0.14 -42.26 25.54
C VAL A 912 -0.89 -43.27 26.40
N ARG A 913 -1.87 -43.99 25.83
CA ARG A 913 -2.61 -45.04 26.56
C ARG A 913 -1.70 -46.16 27.07
N LEU A 914 -0.76 -46.61 26.23
CA LEU A 914 0.21 -47.64 26.63
C LEU A 914 1.20 -47.12 27.68
N THR A 915 1.54 -45.83 27.65
CA THR A 915 2.37 -45.21 28.69
C THR A 915 1.63 -45.18 30.03
N GLN A 916 0.33 -44.84 30.03
CA GLN A 916 -0.50 -44.91 31.23
C GLN A 916 -0.65 -46.34 31.76
N ALA A 917 -0.78 -47.32 30.87
CA ALA A 917 -0.81 -48.73 31.21
C ALA A 917 0.47 -49.22 31.92
N VAL A 918 1.65 -48.73 31.48
CA VAL A 918 2.93 -49.02 32.13
C VAL A 918 2.95 -48.45 33.55
N TYR A 919 2.46 -47.23 33.74
CA TYR A 919 2.35 -46.61 35.07
C TYR A 919 1.46 -47.43 36.01
N GLU A 920 0.30 -47.88 35.54
CA GLU A 920 -0.61 -48.70 36.34
C GLU A 920 -0.01 -50.07 36.69
N ALA A 921 0.69 -50.71 35.75
CA ALA A 921 1.36 -51.99 35.96
C ALA A 921 2.48 -51.89 37.01
N MET A 922 3.28 -50.82 36.95
CA MET A 922 4.30 -50.53 37.96
C MET A 922 3.71 -50.27 39.34
N GLY A 923 2.66 -49.44 39.43
CA GLY A 923 1.96 -49.18 40.68
C GLY A 923 1.40 -50.47 41.30
N ALA A 924 0.91 -51.39 40.47
CA ALA A 924 0.42 -52.69 40.89
C ALA A 924 1.54 -53.65 41.36
N GLU A 925 2.72 -53.61 40.73
CA GLU A 925 3.88 -54.40 41.17
C GLU A 925 4.41 -53.91 42.52
N ASN A 926 4.64 -52.59 42.64
CA ASN A 926 5.13 -51.99 43.88
C ASN A 926 4.17 -52.28 45.04
N PHE A 927 2.85 -52.11 44.81
CA PHE A 927 1.83 -52.46 45.79
C PHE A 927 1.92 -53.94 46.21
N ARG A 928 2.17 -54.85 45.27
CA ARG A 928 2.28 -56.28 45.54
C ARG A 928 3.52 -56.62 46.35
N GLN A 929 4.67 -56.04 46.00
CA GLN A 929 5.93 -56.25 46.69
C GLN A 929 5.86 -55.72 48.12
N ASP A 930 5.41 -54.48 48.31
CA ASP A 930 5.22 -53.88 49.64
C ASP A 930 4.23 -54.70 50.49
N SER A 931 3.16 -55.22 49.87
CA SER A 931 2.19 -56.08 50.54
C SER A 931 2.77 -57.44 50.91
N ALA A 932 3.59 -58.04 50.04
CA ALA A 932 4.23 -59.33 50.29
C ALA A 932 5.26 -59.22 51.42
N ASP A 933 6.07 -58.16 51.41
CA ASP A 933 7.07 -57.88 52.45
C ASP A 933 6.38 -57.68 53.81
N LEU A 934 5.32 -56.86 53.87
CA LEU A 934 4.55 -56.70 55.10
C LEU A 934 3.89 -58.00 55.57
N LEU A 935 3.33 -58.80 54.66
CA LEU A 935 2.72 -60.09 55.00
C LEU A 935 3.76 -61.07 55.53
N GLU A 936 4.98 -61.04 55.00
CA GLU A 936 6.09 -61.85 55.50
C GLU A 936 6.53 -61.38 56.89
N GLU A 937 6.66 -60.08 57.13
CA GLU A 937 6.91 -59.52 58.47
C GLU A 937 5.82 -59.92 59.48
N LEU A 938 4.55 -59.92 59.06
CA LEU A 938 3.44 -60.39 59.90
C LEU A 938 3.57 -61.88 60.23
N ASN A 939 3.95 -62.71 59.26
CA ASN A 939 4.18 -64.13 59.46
C ASN A 939 5.37 -64.39 60.39
N GLN A 940 6.45 -63.63 60.25
CA GLN A 940 7.60 -63.67 61.16
C GLN A 940 7.19 -63.27 62.58
N THR A 941 6.39 -62.22 62.73
CA THR A 941 5.84 -61.77 64.02
C THR A 941 4.97 -62.87 64.66
N MET A 942 4.08 -63.50 63.88
CA MET A 942 3.28 -64.64 64.34
C MET A 942 4.12 -65.87 64.67
N TYR A 943 5.18 -66.14 63.92
CA TYR A 943 6.10 -67.25 64.16
C TYR A 943 6.93 -67.03 65.43
N ALA A 944 7.40 -65.80 65.68
CA ALA A 944 8.10 -65.44 66.92
C ALA A 944 7.21 -65.56 68.16
N PHE A 945 5.88 -65.40 68.00
CA PHE A 945 4.86 -65.55 69.03
C PHE A 945 4.23 -66.97 69.07
N ARG A 946 4.79 -67.94 68.33
CA ARG A 946 4.14 -69.22 68.04
C ARG A 946 3.84 -70.07 69.27
N GLY A 947 4.63 -69.98 70.34
CA GLY A 947 4.36 -70.77 71.54
C GLY A 947 3.04 -70.43 72.25
N PHE A 948 2.47 -69.23 72.02
CA PHE A 948 1.07 -68.96 72.40
C PHE A 948 0.10 -69.43 71.30
N LEU A 949 0.40 -69.19 70.03
CA LEU A 949 -0.48 -69.55 68.91
C LEU A 949 -0.70 -71.06 68.72
N ASP A 950 0.25 -71.90 69.15
CA ASP A 950 0.18 -73.36 69.05
C ASP A 950 -0.64 -74.00 70.19
N LEU A 951 -0.93 -73.24 71.26
CA LEU A 951 -1.86 -73.67 72.31
C LEU A 951 -3.30 -73.53 71.78
N ASN A 952 -4.09 -74.60 71.84
CA ASN A 952 -5.49 -74.53 71.43
C ASN A 952 -6.33 -73.88 72.56
N PRO A 953 -7.35 -73.05 72.25
CA PRO A 953 -8.34 -72.56 73.23
C PRO A 953 -8.84 -73.62 74.23
N ASN A 954 -9.08 -74.85 73.78
CA ASN A 954 -9.55 -75.94 74.65
C ASN A 954 -8.50 -76.43 75.66
N GLN A 955 -7.21 -76.18 75.40
CA GLN A 955 -6.11 -76.44 76.34
C GLN A 955 -5.92 -75.28 77.33
N LEU A 956 -6.23 -74.05 76.91
CA LEU A 956 -6.09 -72.85 77.75
C LEU A 956 -7.26 -72.63 78.70
N LYS A 957 -8.50 -72.85 78.25
CA LYS A 957 -9.71 -72.65 79.07
C LYS A 957 -9.69 -73.38 80.43
N PRO A 958 -9.24 -74.64 80.54
CA PRO A 958 -9.11 -75.33 81.83
C PRO A 958 -8.04 -74.71 82.76
N LEU A 959 -6.99 -74.12 82.19
CA LEU A 959 -5.87 -73.54 82.96
C LEU A 959 -6.24 -72.21 83.62
N VAL A 960 -7.24 -71.50 83.08
CA VAL A 960 -7.77 -70.25 83.64
C VAL A 960 -9.08 -70.40 84.43
N SER A 961 -9.64 -71.61 84.50
CA SER A 961 -10.91 -71.89 85.22
C SER A 961 -10.74 -72.60 86.58
N GLY A 962 -9.53 -72.98 86.98
CA GLY A 962 -9.27 -73.72 88.21
C GLY A 962 -9.20 -72.86 89.49
N TYR A 963 -9.94 -73.26 90.54
CA TYR A 963 -9.81 -72.73 91.90
C TYR A 963 -8.62 -73.43 92.60
N HIS A 964 -7.50 -72.72 92.80
CA HIS A 964 -6.34 -73.24 93.53
C HIS A 964 -6.37 -72.80 95.01
N PRO A 965 -6.18 -73.70 96.00
CA PRO A 965 -6.30 -73.39 97.44
C PRO A 965 -5.25 -72.42 98.01
N GLU A 966 -4.26 -71.96 97.24
CA GLU A 966 -3.15 -71.12 97.72
C GLU A 966 -3.03 -69.76 97.00
N GLY A 967 -4.10 -69.26 96.38
CA GLY A 967 -4.14 -67.87 95.88
C GLY A 967 -3.17 -67.54 94.75
N ARG A 968 -2.72 -68.54 93.97
CA ARG A 968 -1.98 -68.32 92.73
C ARG A 968 -2.86 -68.69 91.55
N ILE A 969 -3.37 -67.67 90.87
CA ILE A 969 -3.80 -67.84 89.48
C ILE A 969 -2.52 -68.12 88.71
N ILE A 970 -2.52 -69.12 87.83
CA ILE A 970 -1.42 -69.27 86.87
C ILE A 970 -1.49 -68.02 86.02
N SER A 971 -0.68 -67.04 86.40
CA SER A 971 -0.53 -65.85 85.63
C SER A 971 0.07 -66.32 84.31
N VAL A 972 -0.72 -66.16 83.24
CA VAL A 972 -0.15 -66.08 81.89
C VAL A 972 0.53 -64.70 81.78
N THR A 973 1.28 -64.29 82.81
CA THR A 973 2.08 -63.06 82.79
C THR A 973 3.32 -63.37 81.98
N GLY A 974 3.48 -62.59 80.92
CA GLY A 974 4.68 -62.56 80.11
C GLY A 974 5.93 -62.46 80.97
N THR A 975 6.73 -63.52 80.92
CA THR A 975 8.18 -63.54 81.02
C THR A 975 8.56 -65.00 80.88
N ARG A 976 9.01 -65.41 79.69
CA ARG A 976 9.54 -66.75 79.30
C ARG A 976 8.97 -67.94 80.10
N PRO A 977 8.15 -68.84 79.53
CA PRO A 977 7.55 -69.93 80.30
C PRO A 977 8.64 -70.78 80.98
N ASN A 978 8.85 -70.54 82.27
CA ASN A 978 9.65 -71.37 83.15
C ASN A 978 8.73 -72.53 83.55
N ILE A 979 8.48 -73.43 82.60
CA ILE A 979 7.80 -74.70 82.89
C ILE A 979 8.82 -75.56 83.63
N THR A 980 8.83 -75.44 84.95
CA THR A 980 9.54 -76.38 85.82
C THR A 980 8.50 -77.18 86.60
N TYR A 981 8.57 -78.51 86.41
CA TYR A 981 7.89 -79.62 87.10
C TYR A 981 6.52 -80.08 86.57
N LEU A 982 6.55 -81.07 85.66
CA LEU A 982 6.10 -82.45 85.93
C LEU A 982 6.61 -83.39 84.82
N TYR A 983 7.47 -84.33 85.23
CA TYR A 983 8.05 -85.45 84.49
C TYR A 983 6.91 -86.39 84.04
N GLU A 984 6.81 -86.91 82.82
CA GLU A 984 7.56 -88.05 82.27
C GLU A 984 7.21 -88.21 80.78
N SER A 985 8.05 -87.72 79.86
CA SER A 985 8.29 -88.30 78.52
C SER A 985 9.28 -87.41 77.77
N GLY A 986 10.28 -88.02 77.14
CA GLY A 986 11.50 -87.37 76.63
C GLY A 986 11.34 -86.55 75.35
N ILE A 987 10.37 -85.64 75.29
CA ILE A 987 10.25 -84.64 74.23
C ILE A 987 10.14 -83.27 74.91
N GLN A 988 10.79 -82.24 74.36
CA GLN A 988 10.72 -80.82 74.77
C GLN A 988 11.78 -80.31 75.76
N LYS A 989 13.06 -80.41 75.34
CA LYS A 989 14.07 -79.38 75.66
C LYS A 989 14.20 -78.29 74.58
N GLU A 990 13.42 -78.39 73.51
CA GLU A 990 13.44 -77.46 72.37
C GLU A 990 12.33 -76.40 72.42
N LEU A 991 11.17 -76.69 73.03
CA LEU A 991 10.00 -75.79 72.96
C LEU A 991 10.17 -74.47 73.76
N ALA A 992 10.93 -74.48 74.86
CA ALA A 992 11.20 -73.28 75.66
C ALA A 992 12.23 -72.32 75.01
N ARG A 993 12.84 -72.70 73.88
CA ARG A 993 13.68 -71.81 73.06
C ARG A 993 12.90 -71.09 71.93
N GLU A 994 11.64 -71.44 71.69
CA GLU A 994 10.92 -70.99 70.48
C GLU A 994 9.96 -69.80 70.67
N ILE A 995 9.68 -69.34 71.91
CA ILE A 995 8.97 -68.06 72.12
C ILE A 995 10.01 -66.94 72.15
N GLN A 996 10.07 -66.14 71.09
CA GLN A 996 11.03 -65.06 70.97
C GLN A 996 10.50 -63.70 71.42
N ILE A 997 9.17 -63.52 71.42
CA ILE A 997 8.49 -62.28 71.86
C ILE A 997 7.30 -62.58 72.78
N ASP A 998 6.98 -61.68 73.71
CA ASP A 998 5.83 -61.81 74.61
C ASP A 998 4.53 -61.18 74.03
N ALA A 999 3.43 -61.21 74.81
CA ALA A 999 2.12 -60.76 74.33
C ALA A 999 2.03 -59.24 74.13
N SER A 1000 2.73 -58.46 74.95
CA SER A 1000 2.82 -57.01 74.80
C SER A 1000 3.68 -56.63 73.60
N GLU A 1001 4.84 -57.27 73.43
CA GLU A 1001 5.71 -57.09 72.26
C GLU A 1001 5.00 -57.50 70.96
N PHE A 1002 4.27 -58.63 70.97
CA PHE A 1002 3.46 -59.06 69.83
C PHE A 1002 2.39 -58.01 69.49
N SER A 1003 1.67 -57.48 70.48
CA SER A 1003 0.65 -56.44 70.28
C SER A 1003 1.22 -55.15 69.70
N GLU A 1004 2.40 -54.70 70.15
CA GLU A 1004 3.07 -53.50 69.63
C GLU A 1004 3.55 -53.69 68.19
N GLN A 1005 4.13 -54.86 67.88
CA GLN A 1005 4.60 -55.17 66.53
C GLN A 1005 3.44 -55.25 65.53
N VAL A 1006 2.33 -55.92 65.86
CA VAL A 1006 1.16 -55.97 64.97
C VAL A 1006 0.46 -54.61 64.83
N GLU A 1007 0.50 -53.74 65.85
CA GLU A 1007 0.00 -52.36 65.76
C GLU A 1007 0.84 -51.54 64.76
N THR A 1008 2.17 -51.66 64.83
CA THR A 1008 3.11 -51.01 63.91
C THR A 1008 2.90 -51.48 62.47
N LEU A 1009 2.77 -52.79 62.27
CA LEU A 1009 2.50 -53.38 60.96
C LEU A 1009 1.15 -52.94 60.40
N TYR A 1010 0.11 -52.82 61.24
CA TYR A 1010 -1.19 -52.30 60.82
C TYR A 1010 -1.12 -50.85 60.32
N SER A 1011 -0.40 -49.97 61.03
CA SER A 1011 -0.20 -48.58 60.57
C SER A 1011 0.55 -48.50 59.24
N ARG A 1012 1.55 -49.37 59.02
CA ARG A 1012 2.25 -49.47 57.73
C ARG A 1012 1.35 -50.00 56.61
N ALA A 1013 0.53 -51.02 56.90
CA ALA A 1013 -0.43 -51.57 55.93
C ALA A 1013 -1.50 -50.53 55.51
N MET A 1014 -1.91 -49.64 56.42
CA MET A 1014 -2.82 -48.52 56.11
C MET A 1014 -2.17 -47.43 55.23
N ALA A 1015 -0.84 -47.29 55.29
CA ALA A 1015 -0.10 -46.27 54.55
C ALA A 1015 0.19 -46.68 53.09
N ILE A 1016 0.22 -47.98 52.79
CA ILE A 1016 0.38 -48.49 51.42
C ILE A 1016 -0.81 -48.04 50.57
N ARG A 1017 -0.55 -47.45 49.40
CA ARG A 1017 -1.58 -47.05 48.42
C ARG A 1017 -1.62 -48.03 47.26
N ALA A 1018 -2.80 -48.59 46.99
CA ALA A 1018 -3.02 -49.42 45.81
C ALA A 1018 -3.50 -48.58 44.61
N PRO A 1019 -3.18 -49.00 43.37
CA PRO A 1019 -3.86 -48.49 42.18
C PRO A 1019 -5.36 -48.83 42.21
N GLU A 1020 -6.17 -48.08 41.45
CA GLU A 1020 -7.64 -48.22 41.45
C GLU A 1020 -8.11 -49.65 41.21
N SER A 1021 -7.45 -50.37 40.30
CA SER A 1021 -7.75 -51.78 39.97
C SER A 1021 -7.57 -52.74 41.15
N GLN A 1022 -6.75 -52.39 42.15
CA GLN A 1022 -6.37 -53.27 43.27
C GLN A 1022 -6.84 -52.78 44.65
N LYS A 1023 -7.66 -51.73 44.72
CA LYS A 1023 -8.25 -51.25 46.00
C LYS A 1023 -9.00 -52.32 46.79
N HIS A 1024 -9.54 -53.33 46.14
CA HIS A 1024 -10.18 -54.46 46.81
C HIS A 1024 -9.17 -55.35 47.56
N LEU A 1025 -7.96 -55.55 47.01
CA LEU A 1025 -6.85 -56.25 47.66
C LEU A 1025 -6.28 -55.43 48.82
N GLN A 1026 -6.16 -54.11 48.67
CA GLN A 1026 -5.75 -53.22 49.77
C GLN A 1026 -6.69 -53.33 50.98
N ARG A 1027 -8.01 -53.38 50.75
CA ARG A 1027 -8.98 -53.59 51.84
C ARG A 1027 -8.74 -54.91 52.55
N LYS A 1028 -8.44 -55.98 51.81
CA LYS A 1028 -8.14 -57.30 52.37
C LYS A 1028 -6.78 -57.35 53.09
N LEU A 1029 -5.78 -56.63 52.61
CA LEU A 1029 -4.50 -56.42 53.29
C LEU A 1029 -4.75 -55.78 54.65
N VAL A 1030 -5.40 -54.61 54.67
CA VAL A 1030 -5.74 -53.90 55.91
C VAL A 1030 -6.56 -54.78 56.85
N GLU A 1031 -7.49 -55.60 56.34
CA GLU A 1031 -8.25 -56.57 57.14
C GLU A 1031 -7.33 -57.61 57.81
N ALA A 1032 -6.37 -58.20 57.09
CA ALA A 1032 -5.43 -59.17 57.66
C ALA A 1032 -4.65 -58.61 58.85
N PHE A 1033 -4.14 -57.38 58.73
CA PHE A 1033 -3.40 -56.71 59.81
C PHE A 1033 -4.33 -56.21 60.92
N ARG A 1034 -5.55 -55.75 60.59
CA ARG A 1034 -6.54 -55.34 61.58
C ARG A 1034 -6.92 -56.51 62.50
N GLU A 1035 -7.18 -57.68 61.92
CA GLU A 1035 -7.54 -58.87 62.67
C GLU A 1035 -6.36 -59.36 63.53
N ALA A 1036 -5.12 -59.32 63.02
CA ALA A 1036 -3.93 -59.61 63.81
C ALA A 1036 -3.75 -58.62 64.99
N ARG A 1037 -3.99 -57.32 64.75
CA ARG A 1037 -3.99 -56.28 65.78
C ARG A 1037 -5.03 -56.52 66.87
N LEU A 1038 -6.26 -56.89 66.48
CA LEU A 1038 -7.31 -57.22 67.44
C LEU A 1038 -6.94 -58.45 68.27
N ALA A 1039 -6.36 -59.48 67.64
CA ALA A 1039 -5.83 -60.63 68.36
C ALA A 1039 -4.71 -60.23 69.33
N GLY A 1040 -3.74 -59.42 68.90
CA GLY A 1040 -2.64 -58.93 69.75
C GLY A 1040 -3.15 -58.22 71.00
N LYS A 1041 -4.15 -57.34 70.87
CA LYS A 1041 -4.79 -56.69 72.03
C LYS A 1041 -5.50 -57.65 72.98
N LEU A 1042 -6.06 -58.75 72.46
CA LEU A 1042 -6.70 -59.78 73.30
C LEU A 1042 -5.66 -60.68 73.96
N PHE A 1043 -4.56 -61.02 73.27
CA PHE A 1043 -3.43 -61.73 73.87
C PHE A 1043 -2.73 -60.89 74.93
N GLN A 1044 -2.62 -59.57 74.77
CA GLN A 1044 -2.10 -58.70 75.81
C GLN A 1044 -2.96 -58.75 77.09
N LYS A 1045 -4.29 -58.91 76.96
CA LYS A 1045 -5.17 -59.13 78.12
C LYS A 1045 -4.89 -60.46 78.82
N PHE A 1046 -4.17 -61.40 78.21
CA PHE A 1046 -3.79 -62.66 78.87
C PHE A 1046 -2.89 -62.38 80.09
N GLU A 1047 -2.07 -61.33 80.04
CA GLU A 1047 -1.20 -60.93 81.14
C GLU A 1047 -1.96 -60.57 82.42
N ILE A 1048 -3.23 -60.17 82.28
CA ILE A 1048 -4.12 -59.79 83.39
C ILE A 1048 -5.44 -60.59 83.34
N ILE A 1049 -5.44 -61.77 82.71
CA ILE A 1049 -6.68 -62.55 82.43
C ILE A 1049 -7.46 -62.89 83.69
N GLU A 1050 -6.74 -63.03 84.80
CA GLU A 1050 -7.24 -63.21 86.16
C GLU A 1050 -8.22 -62.13 86.64
N ARG A 1051 -8.12 -60.91 86.12
CA ARG A 1051 -8.98 -59.79 86.53
C ARG A 1051 -10.36 -59.81 85.87
N PHE A 1052 -10.59 -60.72 84.92
CA PHE A 1052 -11.85 -60.86 84.19
C PHE A 1052 -12.72 -61.99 84.77
N SER A 1053 -14.04 -61.89 84.59
CA SER A 1053 -14.98 -62.96 84.92
C SER A 1053 -14.73 -64.21 84.07
N GLN A 1054 -15.16 -65.38 84.53
CA GLN A 1054 -14.93 -66.65 83.81
C GLN A 1054 -15.44 -66.62 82.36
N ASP A 1055 -16.67 -66.14 82.15
CA ASP A 1055 -17.24 -66.00 80.81
C ASP A 1055 -16.42 -65.04 79.94
N ALA A 1056 -15.99 -63.91 80.51
CA ALA A 1056 -15.14 -62.94 79.81
C ALA A 1056 -13.74 -63.50 79.47
N ARG A 1057 -13.16 -64.38 80.31
CA ARG A 1057 -11.88 -65.05 80.01
C ARG A 1057 -12.02 -65.97 78.80
N PHE A 1058 -13.11 -66.74 78.73
CA PHE A 1058 -13.35 -67.63 77.61
C PHE A 1058 -13.61 -66.85 76.33
N GLU A 1059 -14.36 -65.75 76.38
CA GLU A 1059 -14.56 -64.85 75.24
C GLU A 1059 -13.26 -64.18 74.78
N ILE A 1060 -12.38 -63.76 75.71
CA ILE A 1060 -11.08 -63.18 75.38
C ILE A 1060 -10.18 -64.21 74.69
N ILE A 1061 -10.15 -65.45 75.17
CA ILE A 1061 -9.38 -66.55 74.56
C ILE A 1061 -9.95 -66.88 73.18
N ASP A 1062 -11.24 -67.22 73.09
CA ASP A 1062 -11.88 -67.57 71.82
C ASP A 1062 -11.78 -66.44 70.81
N GLY A 1063 -11.95 -65.19 71.26
CA GLY A 1063 -11.78 -64.00 70.45
C GLY A 1063 -10.37 -63.85 69.89
N ALA A 1064 -9.32 -64.04 70.72
CA ALA A 1064 -7.94 -63.92 70.27
C ALA A 1064 -7.62 -64.90 69.14
N TYR A 1065 -7.96 -66.18 69.32
CA TYR A 1065 -7.71 -67.22 68.31
C TYR A 1065 -8.63 -67.08 67.09
N ALA A 1066 -9.88 -66.64 67.26
CA ALA A 1066 -10.79 -66.36 66.14
C ALA A 1066 -10.24 -65.23 65.25
N HIS A 1067 -9.70 -64.17 65.85
CA HIS A 1067 -9.08 -63.07 65.13
C HIS A 1067 -7.76 -63.50 64.43
N ILE A 1068 -6.95 -64.38 65.04
CA ILE A 1068 -5.81 -64.99 64.34
C ILE A 1068 -6.26 -65.83 63.15
N ALA A 1069 -7.31 -66.64 63.31
CA ALA A 1069 -7.84 -67.47 62.22
C ALA A 1069 -8.34 -66.60 61.05
N LYS A 1070 -9.04 -65.49 61.35
CA LYS A 1070 -9.48 -64.51 60.33
C LYS A 1070 -8.30 -63.80 59.67
N SER A 1071 -7.29 -63.40 60.44
CA SER A 1071 -6.07 -62.83 59.89
C SER A 1071 -5.41 -63.82 58.93
N ARG A 1072 -5.17 -65.07 59.35
CA ARG A 1072 -4.59 -66.12 58.50
C ARG A 1072 -5.43 -66.39 57.25
N ALA A 1073 -6.76 -66.38 57.33
CA ALA A 1073 -7.63 -66.53 56.18
C ALA A 1073 -7.49 -65.37 55.18
N ALA A 1074 -7.41 -64.12 55.67
CA ALA A 1074 -7.16 -62.96 54.82
C ALA A 1074 -5.75 -62.97 54.21
N GLN A 1075 -4.73 -63.42 54.97
CA GLN A 1075 -3.37 -63.61 54.45
C GLN A 1075 -3.33 -64.69 53.36
N GLN A 1076 -4.04 -65.81 53.55
CA GLN A 1076 -4.14 -66.87 52.55
C GLN A 1076 -4.83 -66.36 51.28
N TYR A 1077 -5.93 -65.61 51.42
CA TYR A 1077 -6.61 -64.98 50.28
C TYR A 1077 -5.68 -64.07 49.48
N LEU A 1078 -4.86 -63.26 50.16
CA LEU A 1078 -3.89 -62.39 49.51
C LEU A 1078 -2.75 -63.18 48.87
N ARG A 1079 -2.19 -64.19 49.55
CA ARG A 1079 -1.15 -65.08 49.00
C ARG A 1079 -1.65 -65.80 47.74
N ASP A 1080 -2.87 -66.34 47.77
CA ASP A 1080 -3.47 -67.04 46.64
C ASP A 1080 -3.72 -66.14 45.43
N ARG A 1081 -3.88 -64.82 45.64
CA ARG A 1081 -4.05 -63.83 44.56
C ARG A 1081 -2.71 -63.27 44.09
N PHE A 1082 -1.75 -63.07 44.99
CA PHE A 1082 -0.39 -62.64 44.63
C PHE A 1082 0.42 -63.74 43.93
N LEU A 1083 0.11 -65.02 44.14
CA LEU A 1083 0.81 -66.18 43.55
C LEU A 1083 0.21 -66.71 42.23
N ARG A 1084 -0.95 -66.22 41.76
CA ARG A 1084 -1.51 -66.66 40.46
C ARG A 1084 -0.80 -65.96 39.28
N PRO A 1085 -0.14 -66.71 38.37
CA PRO A 1085 0.51 -66.13 37.18
C PRO A 1085 -0.48 -65.45 36.22
N GLU A 1086 -1.74 -65.89 36.21
CA GLU A 1086 -2.81 -65.35 35.38
C GLU A 1086 -3.18 -63.90 35.74
N GLU A 1087 -2.82 -63.41 36.94
CA GLU A 1087 -2.94 -62.00 37.34
C GLU A 1087 -1.59 -61.24 37.27
N ARG A 1088 -0.46 -61.92 37.00
CA ARG A 1088 0.83 -61.26 36.65
C ARG A 1088 0.81 -60.72 35.23
N ARG A 1089 0.08 -61.39 34.33
CA ARG A 1089 -0.40 -60.74 33.11
C ARG A 1089 -1.58 -59.90 33.54
N VAL A 1090 -1.40 -58.60 33.46
CA VAL A 1090 -2.49 -57.63 33.55
C VAL A 1090 -3.49 -57.96 32.43
N ASP A 1091 -4.46 -58.84 32.69
CA ASP A 1091 -5.67 -59.03 31.87
C ASP A 1091 -6.66 -57.85 32.08
N VAL A 1092 -6.13 -56.68 32.44
CA VAL A 1092 -6.86 -55.40 32.35
C VAL A 1092 -6.88 -54.90 30.90
N PHE A 1093 -6.09 -55.50 29.99
CA PHE A 1093 -5.88 -54.93 28.66
C PHE A 1093 -6.92 -55.32 27.59
N GLN A 1094 -7.67 -56.41 27.74
CA GLN A 1094 -8.71 -56.77 26.76
C GLN A 1094 -9.91 -55.79 26.77
N PRO A 1095 -10.50 -55.41 27.93
CA PRO A 1095 -11.67 -54.52 27.95
C PRO A 1095 -11.34 -53.05 27.58
N MET A 1096 -10.07 -52.64 27.66
CA MET A 1096 -9.63 -51.29 27.28
C MET A 1096 -9.30 -51.16 25.79
N LEU A 1097 -9.00 -52.28 25.11
CA LEU A 1097 -8.80 -52.30 23.65
C LEU A 1097 -10.12 -52.17 22.89
N ASP A 1098 -11.24 -52.62 23.47
CA ASP A 1098 -12.56 -52.68 22.79
C ASP A 1098 -13.53 -51.53 23.11
N ARG A 1099 -13.18 -50.57 23.99
CA ARG A 1099 -14.01 -49.37 24.17
C ARG A 1099 -13.71 -48.33 23.07
N ASN A 1100 -14.37 -48.52 21.93
CA ASN A 1100 -14.70 -47.42 21.02
C ASN A 1100 -15.55 -46.40 21.79
N LEU A 1101 -14.91 -45.36 22.32
CA LEU A 1101 -15.62 -44.14 22.69
C LEU A 1101 -16.19 -43.54 21.39
N PRO A 1102 -17.50 -43.25 21.33
CA PRO A 1102 -18.13 -42.76 20.11
C PRO A 1102 -17.51 -41.44 19.69
N MET A 1103 -17.25 -41.31 18.39
CA MET A 1103 -16.94 -40.04 17.75
C MET A 1103 -18.08 -39.04 18.04
N ARG A 1104 -17.75 -37.91 18.67
CA ARG A 1104 -18.55 -36.69 18.67
C ARG A 1104 -17.64 -35.51 18.38
#